data_AF-A0A3S0W1G1-F1
#
_entry.id   AF-A0A3S0W1G1-F1
#
_cell.length_a   1.000
_cell.length_b   1.000
_cell.length_c   1.000
_cell.angle_alpha   90.00
_cell.angle_beta   90.00
_cell.angle_gamma   90.00
#
_symmetry.space_group_name_H-M   'P 1'
#
loop_
_entity.id
_entity.type
_entity.pdbx_description
1 polymer ?
#
loop_
_entity_poly.entity_id
_entity_poly.type
_entity_poly.pdbx_seq_one_letter_code
_entity_poly.pdbx_strand_id
1 'polypeptide(L)'
;MGKTILRVLDGTVLSPALSSKLQELLPGYTLETFQAKPNYAASIKSRIESLHAAFNFLLEAYPLDPKFTYLTKETLLSYAASAKAKCNLTKTKVDELHKELEQFAGALVSVIQIAWPDTEKTKKAIACLNEAEQYQIMSKGRPNTATLSPMDYGRGAEYILQIDEALPAYYDQLLDELRLLKTHAFPQTPAWFVNLKPEEQAYLCNLGMESVTPEALIEDLQALLDNLTLIKRGRSHSIWTSDLDKISVGEIPLPNWYSELSKAKQEMIKILAGKSGAINEAITTFKTFLSEKNTTSSFAAELKQVALLPQWYLLLPKLQQFFLKQVINTAAKLEEAVFFLPSRLRMLPAPANFEAHTIVRIDKDGVAEELAARRYRSSHIVSRDLIKAKIPDAVRKRHSNANLAQVMRYAQDQALLLQTLISPIGIGDYIPSLLLDYLPELPPDKELDDELKDTVLGSKYATKAHVLNHPYNIAKRYYYTEATDPDSIKLIEETEASIAQIEDLKTQISTVEKEIARLSEPAKPTVKIKAEVGSKKTSGIDALAFAQLRLLALQKQLPKFHPKKDEIAELIEEYRLVLNSSLGSATVFDYKGRELFLSSLEQLITLAKNDYSYGSCVSGKDRKAIELIHTDAMIIYKLRYGVWPTFTDGELARKKFVAIVAALYLSRHQHVLAGQNAPGSEGLKTPEWYLPQDICDEINRQLEDSKAIQHDDRLATDNEVKNIFTNLPEVLIAENKLKATLTAKQLGEMACTELYSALFKLTDLPHLFQVPTKTKIARSLNIFTEYSALPEGIDKIKKLMHDPEAGNNNVERLAKIIEIILNRPSTDDARKPATVLVYESLSGLCQVTTPGQTLDDYVSEITKAWTECFNKAKERQAAKVSPPSSDDESVSPTM
;
A
#
# COMPACT_ATOMS: atom_id res chain seq x y z
N MET A 1 8.05 21.39 2.16
CA MET A 1 7.99 20.69 0.87
C MET A 1 9.09 19.65 0.84
N GLY A 2 8.83 18.48 0.26
CA GLY A 2 9.87 17.46 0.10
C GLY A 2 11.03 18.00 -0.73
N LYS A 3 12.25 17.58 -0.42
CA LYS A 3 13.40 17.86 -1.29
C LYS A 3 13.17 17.16 -2.64
N THR A 4 13.50 17.83 -3.74
CA THR A 4 13.43 17.23 -5.07
C THR A 4 14.69 16.43 -5.36
N ILE A 5 14.54 15.19 -5.83
CA ILE A 5 15.63 14.40 -6.40
C ILE A 5 15.63 14.65 -7.91
N LEU A 6 16.68 15.29 -8.43
CA LEU A 6 16.90 15.46 -9.85
C LEU A 6 17.76 14.30 -10.36
N ARG A 7 17.17 13.44 -11.18
CA ARG A 7 17.82 12.31 -11.83
C ARG A 7 18.37 12.72 -13.18
N VAL A 8 19.63 12.42 -13.42
CA VAL A 8 20.34 12.76 -14.67
C VAL A 8 21.04 11.52 -15.20
N LEU A 9 20.96 11.30 -16.52
CA LEU A 9 21.64 10.17 -17.15
C LEU A 9 23.16 10.29 -16.96
N ASP A 10 23.80 9.19 -16.57
CA ASP A 10 25.24 9.13 -16.33
C ASP A 10 26.04 9.65 -17.54
N GLY A 11 27.07 10.44 -17.28
CA GLY A 11 27.85 11.15 -18.30
C GLY A 11 27.21 12.42 -18.86
N THR A 12 25.97 12.79 -18.50
CA THR A 12 25.37 14.06 -18.95
C THR A 12 26.06 15.24 -18.25
N VAL A 13 26.64 16.13 -19.06
CA VAL A 13 27.27 17.37 -18.56
C VAL A 13 26.24 18.48 -18.47
N LEU A 14 25.97 18.96 -17.26
CA LEU A 14 25.09 20.11 -17.05
C LEU A 14 25.88 21.41 -17.28
N SER A 15 25.50 22.16 -18.31
CA SER A 15 26.09 23.49 -18.55
C SER A 15 25.72 24.45 -17.41
N PRO A 16 26.50 25.51 -17.13
CA PRO A 16 26.15 26.50 -16.10
C PRO A 16 24.76 27.11 -16.29
N ALA A 17 24.35 27.36 -17.54
CA ALA A 17 23.02 27.88 -17.86
C ALA A 17 21.92 26.87 -17.51
N LEU A 18 22.09 25.60 -17.90
CA LEU A 18 21.16 24.53 -17.57
C LEU A 18 21.07 24.30 -16.05
N SER A 19 22.21 24.24 -15.35
CA SER A 19 22.25 24.11 -13.89
C SER A 19 21.56 25.27 -13.19
N SER A 20 21.77 26.51 -13.66
CA SER A 20 21.08 27.69 -13.14
C SER A 20 19.57 27.60 -13.36
N LYS A 21 19.13 27.16 -14.54
CA LYS A 21 17.71 26.98 -14.84
C LYS A 21 17.07 25.88 -14.01
N LEU A 22 17.75 24.76 -13.82
CA LEU A 22 17.29 23.67 -12.96
C LEU A 22 17.18 24.12 -11.49
N GLN A 23 18.07 24.98 -11.02
CA GLN A 23 17.99 25.55 -9.67
C GLN A 23 16.81 26.52 -9.51
N GLU A 24 16.46 27.25 -10.56
CA GLU A 24 15.26 28.09 -10.61
C GLU A 24 13.98 27.24 -10.57
N LEU A 25 13.91 26.20 -11.41
CA LEU A 25 12.73 25.33 -11.54
C LEU A 25 12.56 24.40 -10.32
N LEU A 26 13.66 23.91 -9.76
CA LEU A 26 13.67 22.90 -8.69
C LEU A 26 14.54 23.38 -7.51
N PRO A 27 14.17 24.44 -6.76
CA PRO A 27 15.04 25.01 -5.74
C PRO A 27 15.50 23.99 -4.70
N GLY A 28 16.82 23.83 -4.58
CA GLY A 28 17.46 22.97 -3.58
C GLY A 28 17.40 21.47 -3.90
N TYR A 29 17.31 21.11 -5.18
CA TYR A 29 17.33 19.71 -5.61
C TYR A 29 18.64 19.01 -5.20
N THR A 30 18.56 17.69 -4.99
CA THR A 30 19.72 16.81 -4.87
C THR A 30 19.91 16.04 -6.17
N LEU A 31 21.13 16.01 -6.69
CA LEU A 31 21.45 15.31 -7.93
C LEU A 31 21.63 13.80 -7.68
N GLU A 32 21.01 12.98 -8.52
CA GLU A 32 21.19 11.53 -8.59
C GLU A 32 21.53 11.14 -10.03
N THR A 33 22.60 10.39 -10.24
CA THR A 33 22.95 9.84 -11.56
C THR A 33 22.30 8.48 -11.77
N PHE A 34 21.73 8.24 -12.95
CA PHE A 34 21.19 6.93 -13.32
C PHE A 34 21.77 6.41 -14.64
N GLN A 35 21.74 5.10 -14.82
CA GLN A 35 22.18 4.45 -16.05
C GLN A 35 20.98 4.07 -16.92
N ALA A 36 21.16 4.05 -18.25
CA ALA A 36 20.11 3.57 -19.17
C ALA A 36 19.76 2.11 -18.90
N LYS A 37 20.77 1.28 -18.59
CA LYS A 37 20.55 -0.11 -18.15
C LYS A 37 20.13 -0.12 -16.66
N PRO A 38 19.06 -0.85 -16.29
CA PRO A 38 18.62 -0.94 -14.92
C PRO A 38 19.67 -1.58 -14.01
N ASN A 39 19.87 -1.01 -12.82
CA ASN A 39 20.73 -1.59 -11.79
C ASN A 39 19.90 -2.43 -10.81
N TYR A 40 19.61 -3.67 -11.21
CA TYR A 40 18.81 -4.61 -10.41
C TYR A 40 19.42 -4.89 -9.03
N ALA A 41 20.75 -4.92 -8.89
CA ALA A 41 21.40 -5.10 -7.60
C ALA A 41 21.11 -3.94 -6.63
N ALA A 42 21.03 -2.70 -7.13
CA ALA A 42 20.64 -1.54 -6.33
C ALA A 42 19.18 -1.61 -5.89
N SER A 43 18.26 -2.01 -6.78
CA SER A 43 16.85 -2.25 -6.42
C SER A 43 16.71 -3.33 -5.34
N ILE A 44 17.34 -4.49 -5.52
CA ILE A 44 17.28 -5.59 -4.53
C ILE A 44 17.90 -5.17 -3.19
N LYS A 45 19.00 -4.40 -3.21
CA LYS A 45 19.57 -3.81 -2.00
C LYS A 45 18.57 -2.89 -1.30
N SER A 46 17.94 -1.98 -2.04
CA SER A 46 16.93 -1.06 -1.54
C SER A 46 15.73 -1.81 -0.94
N ARG A 47 15.30 -2.92 -1.55
CA ARG A 47 14.24 -3.79 -1.02
C ARG A 47 14.62 -4.42 0.32
N ILE A 48 15.81 -5.01 0.41
CA ILE A 48 16.35 -5.58 1.66
C ILE A 48 16.44 -4.50 2.74
N GLU A 49 16.90 -3.29 2.39
CA GLU A 49 17.00 -2.16 3.32
C GLU A 49 15.65 -1.67 3.82
N SER A 50 14.65 -1.60 2.94
CA SER A 50 13.28 -1.24 3.28
C SER A 50 12.64 -2.27 4.22
N LEU A 51 12.77 -3.56 3.92
CA LEU A 51 12.23 -4.63 4.77
C LEU A 51 12.95 -4.70 6.13
N HIS A 52 14.27 -4.47 6.16
CA HIS A 52 15.01 -4.35 7.41
C HIS A 52 14.51 -3.16 8.25
N ALA A 53 14.30 -1.99 7.63
CA ALA A 53 13.76 -0.83 8.31
C ALA A 53 12.31 -1.06 8.80
N ALA A 54 11.50 -1.78 8.03
CA ALA A 54 10.15 -2.19 8.40
C ALA A 54 10.15 -3.11 9.62
N PHE A 55 11.06 -4.08 9.68
CA PHE A 55 11.22 -4.96 10.84
C PHE A 55 11.64 -4.18 12.10
N ASN A 56 12.56 -3.23 11.95
CA ASN A 56 12.93 -2.33 13.06
C ASN A 56 11.73 -1.49 13.51
N PHE A 57 10.98 -0.91 12.57
CA PHE A 57 9.77 -0.16 12.87
C PHE A 57 8.73 -1.01 13.60
N LEU A 58 8.53 -2.27 13.18
CA LEU A 58 7.63 -3.22 13.85
C LEU A 58 8.02 -3.40 15.33
N LEU A 59 9.29 -3.60 15.63
CA LEU A 59 9.79 -3.76 17.01
C LEU A 59 9.58 -2.50 17.87
N GLU A 60 9.62 -1.30 17.28
CA GLU A 60 9.32 -0.06 17.98
C GLU A 60 7.82 0.15 18.18
N ALA A 61 7.03 -0.10 17.14
CA ALA A 61 5.62 0.25 17.08
C ALA A 61 4.72 -0.77 17.80
N TYR A 62 5.09 -2.05 17.72
CA TYR A 62 4.32 -3.17 18.28
C TYR A 62 5.21 -4.00 19.20
N PRO A 63 5.38 -3.56 20.47
CA PRO A 63 6.29 -4.18 21.42
C PRO A 63 6.02 -5.67 21.63
N LEU A 64 7.09 -6.41 21.93
CA LEU A 64 7.01 -7.82 22.29
C LEU A 64 6.23 -7.99 23.60
N ASP A 65 5.36 -9.00 23.66
CA ASP A 65 4.72 -9.40 24.91
C ASP A 65 5.61 -10.40 25.64
N PRO A 66 6.20 -10.04 26.81
CA PRO A 66 7.05 -10.95 27.57
C PRO A 66 6.31 -12.18 28.10
N LYS A 67 4.97 -12.20 28.07
CA LYS A 67 4.19 -13.42 28.36
C LYS A 67 4.18 -14.41 27.21
N PHE A 68 4.47 -13.95 25.99
CA PHE A 68 4.45 -14.77 24.79
C PHE A 68 5.86 -15.18 24.36
N THR A 69 6.84 -14.27 24.47
CA THR A 69 8.20 -14.52 24.01
C THR A 69 9.25 -14.13 25.05
N TYR A 70 10.29 -14.97 25.16
CA TYR A 70 11.49 -14.71 25.97
C TYR A 70 12.56 -13.91 25.21
N LEU A 71 12.34 -13.68 23.91
CA LEU A 71 13.29 -13.02 23.04
C LEU A 71 13.29 -11.51 23.30
N THR A 72 14.48 -10.92 23.34
CA THR A 72 14.64 -9.47 23.50
C THR A 72 14.67 -8.76 22.15
N LYS A 73 14.28 -7.48 22.17
CA LYS A 73 14.36 -6.61 20.99
C LYS A 73 15.77 -6.56 20.40
N GLU A 74 16.79 -6.48 21.25
CA GLU A 74 18.20 -6.41 20.86
C GLU A 74 18.66 -7.66 20.12
N THR A 75 18.24 -8.85 20.59
CA THR A 75 18.50 -10.12 19.92
C THR A 75 17.90 -10.14 18.52
N LEU A 76 16.65 -9.69 18.39
CA LEU A 76 15.94 -9.67 17.11
C LEU A 76 16.56 -8.67 16.13
N LEU A 77 16.93 -7.47 16.58
CA LEU A 77 17.63 -6.47 15.76
C LEU A 77 18.99 -7.00 15.28
N SER A 78 19.78 -7.60 16.17
CA SER A 78 21.09 -8.18 15.84
C SER A 78 20.97 -9.33 14.83
N TYR A 79 19.94 -10.16 14.97
CA TYR A 79 19.65 -11.23 14.01
C TYR A 79 19.30 -10.66 12.63
N ALA A 80 18.39 -9.69 12.55
CA ALA A 80 18.00 -9.06 11.28
C ALA A 80 19.19 -8.40 10.58
N ALA A 81 20.04 -7.69 11.32
CA ALA A 81 21.26 -7.09 10.79
C ALA A 81 22.24 -8.16 10.27
N SER A 82 22.39 -9.27 11.00
CA SER A 82 23.23 -10.41 10.56
C SER A 82 22.67 -11.07 9.29
N ALA A 83 21.35 -11.23 9.18
CA ALA A 83 20.71 -11.79 7.99
C ALA A 83 20.90 -10.87 6.77
N LYS A 84 20.76 -9.55 6.96
CA LYS A 84 21.04 -8.54 5.93
C LYS A 84 22.50 -8.62 5.45
N ALA A 85 23.44 -8.71 6.37
CA ALA A 85 24.88 -8.75 6.04
C ALA A 85 25.31 -10.02 5.29
N LYS A 86 24.53 -11.11 5.37
CA LYS A 86 24.79 -12.36 4.64
C LYS A 86 24.36 -12.32 3.17
N CYS A 87 23.54 -11.34 2.78
CA CYS A 87 23.04 -11.24 1.42
C CYS A 87 24.17 -10.93 0.43
N ASN A 88 24.36 -11.78 -0.57
CA ASN A 88 25.38 -11.57 -1.59
C ASN A 88 24.84 -10.74 -2.78
N LEU A 89 25.07 -9.43 -2.72
CA LEU A 89 24.64 -8.47 -3.76
C LEU A 89 25.65 -8.28 -4.90
N THR A 90 26.73 -9.07 -4.93
CA THR A 90 27.72 -9.03 -6.02
C THR A 90 27.33 -9.90 -7.21
N LYS A 91 26.23 -10.66 -7.10
CA LYS A 91 25.73 -11.50 -8.17
C LYS A 91 25.24 -10.66 -9.35
N THR A 92 25.45 -11.17 -10.56
CA THR A 92 25.15 -10.45 -11.80
C THR A 92 23.81 -10.83 -12.41
N LYS A 93 23.26 -12.00 -12.08
CA LYS A 93 21.96 -12.46 -12.58
C LYS A 93 20.82 -12.00 -11.69
N VAL A 94 19.78 -11.45 -12.31
CA VAL A 94 18.58 -10.96 -11.63
C VAL A 94 17.90 -12.04 -10.78
N ASP A 95 17.77 -13.26 -11.31
CA ASP A 95 17.16 -14.38 -10.57
C ASP A 95 17.95 -14.76 -9.30
N GLU A 96 19.29 -14.68 -9.36
CA GLU A 96 20.12 -15.03 -8.22
C GLU A 96 20.10 -13.95 -7.13
N LEU A 97 19.90 -12.68 -7.52
CA LEU A 97 19.66 -11.57 -6.60
C LEU A 97 18.29 -11.69 -5.93
N HIS A 98 17.24 -12.06 -6.68
CA HIS A 98 15.91 -12.30 -6.08
C HIS A 98 15.94 -13.44 -5.07
N LYS A 99 16.72 -14.51 -5.30
CA LYS A 99 16.91 -15.56 -4.28
C LYS A 99 17.48 -15.03 -2.98
N GLU A 100 18.40 -14.06 -3.02
CA GLU A 100 18.92 -13.40 -1.80
C GLU A 100 17.81 -12.60 -1.09
N LEU A 101 16.98 -11.88 -1.85
CA LEU A 101 15.81 -11.17 -1.31
C LEU A 101 14.81 -12.14 -0.67
N GLU A 102 14.48 -13.24 -1.33
CA GLU A 102 13.57 -14.27 -0.82
C GLU A 102 14.07 -14.88 0.49
N GLN A 103 15.36 -15.22 0.56
CA GLN A 103 15.99 -15.74 1.77
C GLN A 103 15.97 -14.72 2.92
N PHE A 104 16.28 -13.46 2.64
CA PHE A 104 16.25 -12.40 3.64
C PHE A 104 14.83 -12.15 4.16
N ALA A 105 13.85 -12.00 3.26
CA ALA A 105 12.45 -11.83 3.62
C ALA A 105 11.92 -13.04 4.39
N GLY A 106 12.28 -14.26 3.99
CA GLY A 106 11.93 -15.50 4.66
C GLY A 106 12.45 -15.56 6.09
N ALA A 107 13.70 -15.15 6.32
CA ALA A 107 14.28 -15.05 7.65
C ALA A 107 13.52 -14.07 8.56
N LEU A 108 13.15 -12.89 8.06
CA LEU A 108 12.35 -11.93 8.84
C LEU A 108 10.95 -12.46 9.15
N VAL A 109 10.28 -13.07 8.16
CA VAL A 109 8.95 -13.66 8.35
C VAL A 109 8.99 -14.77 9.40
N SER A 110 9.98 -15.66 9.36
CA SER A 110 10.13 -16.71 10.37
C SER A 110 10.34 -16.14 11.78
N VAL A 111 11.09 -15.05 11.93
CA VAL A 111 11.27 -14.36 13.22
C VAL A 111 9.96 -13.77 13.72
N ILE A 112 9.18 -13.12 12.84
CA ILE A 112 7.90 -12.54 13.23
C ILE A 112 6.97 -13.62 13.78
N GLN A 113 6.86 -14.77 13.10
CA GLN A 113 5.99 -15.88 13.50
C GLN A 113 6.21 -16.36 14.95
N ILE A 114 7.46 -16.33 15.43
CA ILE A 114 7.80 -16.81 16.78
C ILE A 114 7.81 -15.70 17.83
N ALA A 115 7.88 -14.44 17.41
CA ALA A 115 8.02 -13.29 18.31
C ALA A 115 6.68 -12.65 18.68
N TRP A 116 5.63 -12.80 17.86
CA TRP A 116 4.30 -12.23 18.12
C TRP A 116 3.15 -13.25 18.09
N PRO A 117 2.23 -13.22 19.08
CA PRO A 117 1.14 -14.21 19.23
C PRO A 117 0.17 -14.21 18.06
N ASP A 118 -0.16 -13.04 17.54
CA ASP A 118 -1.15 -12.92 16.47
C ASP A 118 -0.59 -13.33 15.10
N THR A 119 0.67 -13.78 15.01
CA THR A 119 1.39 -13.98 13.75
C THR A 119 1.87 -15.41 13.49
N GLU A 120 1.48 -16.38 14.33
CA GLU A 120 1.89 -17.80 14.19
C GLU A 120 1.68 -18.36 12.77
N LYS A 121 0.58 -17.95 12.12
CA LYS A 121 0.31 -18.28 10.71
C LYS A 121 1.19 -17.43 9.80
N THR A 122 1.95 -18.06 8.90
CA THR A 122 2.87 -17.39 7.97
C THR A 122 2.22 -16.23 7.20
N LYS A 123 0.97 -16.38 6.74
CA LYS A 123 0.25 -15.30 6.05
C LYS A 123 0.11 -14.03 6.89
N LYS A 124 -0.09 -14.17 8.21
CA LYS A 124 -0.19 -13.03 9.14
C LYS A 124 1.16 -12.39 9.43
N ALA A 125 2.23 -13.18 9.56
CA ALA A 125 3.58 -12.65 9.70
C ALA A 125 4.03 -11.86 8.45
N ILE A 126 3.70 -12.37 7.25
CA ILE A 126 3.92 -11.66 5.99
C ILE A 126 3.13 -10.34 5.95
N ALA A 127 1.84 -10.36 6.32
CA ALA A 127 1.02 -9.16 6.37
C ALA A 127 1.58 -8.14 7.38
N CYS A 128 2.04 -8.60 8.53
CA CYS A 128 2.66 -7.78 9.57
C CYS A 128 3.89 -7.02 9.04
N LEU A 129 4.82 -7.70 8.37
CA LEU A 129 5.99 -7.05 7.76
C LEU A 129 5.59 -6.09 6.64
N ASN A 130 4.63 -6.48 5.80
CA ASN A 130 4.14 -5.68 4.69
C ASN A 130 3.48 -4.38 5.16
N GLU A 131 2.67 -4.43 6.21
CA GLU A 131 2.00 -3.27 6.79
C GLU A 131 2.97 -2.41 7.59
N ALA A 132 3.91 -3.01 8.35
CA ALA A 132 4.95 -2.27 9.05
C ALA A 132 5.77 -1.42 8.08
N GLU A 133 6.14 -1.96 6.91
CA GLU A 133 6.82 -1.23 5.85
C GLU A 133 6.02 -0.02 5.37
N GLN A 134 4.72 -0.16 5.17
CA GLN A 134 3.88 0.93 4.66
C GLN A 134 3.85 2.12 5.63
N TYR A 135 3.72 1.86 6.93
CA TYR A 135 3.75 2.92 7.95
C TYR A 135 5.16 3.49 8.17
N GLN A 136 6.20 2.66 8.01
CA GLN A 136 7.60 3.09 7.99
C GLN A 136 7.86 4.06 6.81
N ILE A 137 7.31 3.78 5.63
CA ILE A 137 7.42 4.67 4.46
C ILE A 137 6.61 5.94 4.69
N MET A 138 5.38 5.83 5.18
CA MET A 138 4.53 6.98 5.52
C MET A 138 5.24 7.94 6.48
N SER A 139 5.93 7.44 7.52
CA SER A 139 6.64 8.28 8.50
C SER A 139 7.86 9.01 7.94
N LYS A 140 8.44 8.53 6.84
CA LYS A 140 9.54 9.22 6.14
C LYS A 140 9.04 10.29 5.17
N GLY A 141 7.79 10.22 4.75
CA GLY A 141 7.26 11.02 3.65
C GLY A 141 7.83 10.58 2.29
N ARG A 142 7.68 11.44 1.28
CA ARG A 142 8.12 11.17 -0.10
C ARG A 142 8.80 12.41 -0.70
N PRO A 143 9.99 12.26 -1.31
CA PRO A 143 10.61 13.34 -2.07
C PRO A 143 9.88 13.58 -3.40
N ASN A 144 9.98 14.81 -3.91
CA ASN A 144 9.62 15.05 -5.30
C ASN A 144 10.66 14.39 -6.21
N THR A 145 10.27 14.00 -7.41
CA THR A 145 11.21 13.40 -8.38
C THR A 145 11.17 14.17 -9.67
N ALA A 146 12.35 14.50 -10.19
CA ALA A 146 12.50 15.03 -11.54
C ALA A 146 13.50 14.18 -12.30
N THR A 147 13.26 13.89 -13.58
CA THR A 147 14.22 13.19 -14.45
C THR A 147 14.51 14.05 -15.67
N LEU A 148 15.77 14.41 -15.85
CA LEU A 148 16.26 15.13 -17.01
C LEU A 148 16.77 14.13 -18.05
N SER A 149 16.12 14.10 -19.21
CA SER A 149 16.47 13.23 -20.34
C SER A 149 16.92 14.08 -21.53
N PRO A 150 18.13 13.85 -22.08
CA PRO A 150 18.53 14.51 -23.33
C PRO A 150 17.66 14.01 -24.48
N MET A 151 17.24 14.92 -25.35
CA MET A 151 16.43 14.63 -26.54
C MET A 151 16.99 15.38 -27.75
N ASP A 152 17.17 14.66 -28.87
CA ASP A 152 17.71 15.24 -30.09
C ASP A 152 16.60 15.83 -30.98
N TYR A 153 16.58 17.16 -31.13
CA TYR A 153 15.69 17.89 -32.04
C TYR A 153 16.42 18.45 -33.28
N GLY A 154 17.68 18.07 -33.49
CA GLY A 154 18.50 18.53 -34.62
C GLY A 154 18.97 19.99 -34.51
N ARG A 155 18.77 20.66 -33.35
CA ARG A 155 19.09 22.08 -33.13
C ARG A 155 20.13 22.34 -32.03
N GLY A 156 20.68 21.28 -31.43
CA GLY A 156 21.60 21.32 -30.29
C GLY A 156 21.16 20.37 -29.19
N ALA A 157 21.82 20.45 -28.04
CA ALA A 157 21.42 19.70 -26.85
C ALA A 157 20.17 20.33 -26.24
N GLU A 158 19.03 19.64 -26.34
CA GLU A 158 17.81 19.99 -25.65
C GLU A 158 17.44 18.88 -24.67
N TYR A 159 16.64 19.21 -23.66
CA TYR A 159 16.30 18.32 -22.59
C TYR A 159 14.79 18.30 -22.35
N ILE A 160 14.30 17.12 -21.97
CA ILE A 160 12.98 16.94 -21.40
C ILE A 160 13.15 16.67 -19.91
N LEU A 161 12.41 17.42 -19.10
CA LEU A 161 12.36 17.29 -17.66
C LEU A 161 10.96 16.80 -17.28
N GLN A 162 10.87 15.54 -16.85
CA GLN A 162 9.66 14.97 -16.25
C GLN A 162 9.69 15.26 -14.75
N ILE A 163 8.59 15.76 -14.18
CA ILE A 163 8.50 16.16 -12.78
C ILE A 163 7.24 15.54 -12.17
N ASP A 164 7.39 14.79 -11.09
CA ASP A 164 6.29 14.37 -10.22
C ASP A 164 6.48 15.00 -8.83
N GLU A 165 5.56 15.91 -8.50
CA GLU A 165 5.48 16.57 -7.19
C GLU A 165 4.57 15.76 -6.26
N ALA A 166 5.09 15.32 -5.12
CA ALA A 166 4.27 14.68 -4.09
C ALA A 166 3.33 15.70 -3.45
N LEU A 167 2.04 15.38 -3.41
CA LEU A 167 1.00 16.26 -2.89
C LEU A 167 0.55 15.77 -1.50
N PRO A 168 0.18 16.68 -0.57
CA PRO A 168 -0.23 16.25 0.75
C PRO A 168 -1.56 15.49 0.68
N ALA A 169 -1.56 14.28 1.23
CA ALA A 169 -2.74 13.43 1.30
C ALA A 169 -3.76 13.90 2.36
N TYR A 170 -3.32 14.62 3.38
CA TYR A 170 -4.17 15.07 4.47
C TYR A 170 -5.10 16.24 4.10
N TYR A 171 -6.15 16.39 4.90
CA TYR A 171 -7.12 17.48 4.92
C TYR A 171 -7.53 17.73 6.38
N ASP A 172 -8.14 18.88 6.66
CA ASP A 172 -8.34 19.37 8.03
C ASP A 172 -9.09 18.38 8.93
N GLN A 173 -10.20 17.80 8.44
CA GLN A 173 -10.96 16.82 9.22
C GLN A 173 -10.11 15.60 9.63
N LEU A 174 -9.24 15.08 8.75
CA LEU A 174 -8.35 13.97 9.12
C LEU A 174 -7.33 14.41 10.17
N LEU A 175 -6.79 15.62 10.05
CA LEU A 175 -5.86 16.15 11.05
C LEU A 175 -6.54 16.31 12.42
N ASP A 176 -7.79 16.78 12.46
CA ASP A 176 -8.56 16.90 13.71
C ASP A 176 -8.85 15.52 14.32
N GLU A 177 -9.24 14.54 13.50
CA GLU A 177 -9.43 13.16 13.92
C GLU A 177 -8.13 12.56 14.50
N LEU A 178 -6.98 12.81 13.87
CA LEU A 178 -5.68 12.34 14.36
C LEU A 178 -5.22 13.09 15.63
N ARG A 179 -5.52 14.39 15.76
CA ARG A 179 -5.29 15.14 17.02
C ARG A 179 -6.14 14.55 18.15
N LEU A 180 -7.40 14.23 17.87
CA LEU A 180 -8.29 13.59 18.82
C LEU A 180 -7.73 12.25 19.29
N LEU A 181 -7.25 11.40 18.36
CA LEU A 181 -6.60 10.14 18.69
C LEU A 181 -5.37 10.31 19.57
N LYS A 182 -4.52 11.31 19.26
CA LYS A 182 -3.34 11.63 20.05
C LYS A 182 -3.70 12.08 21.47
N THR A 183 -4.70 12.95 21.62
CA THR A 183 -5.21 13.42 22.92
C THR A 183 -5.75 12.28 23.78
N HIS A 184 -6.31 11.24 23.17
CA HIS A 184 -6.82 10.05 23.86
C HIS A 184 -5.82 8.89 23.91
N ALA A 185 -4.54 9.15 23.60
CA ALA A 185 -3.45 8.17 23.65
C ALA A 185 -3.64 6.93 22.76
N PHE A 186 -4.36 7.06 21.64
CA PHE A 186 -4.64 5.99 20.67
C PHE A 186 -5.24 4.74 21.34
N PRO A 187 -6.45 4.86 21.92
CA PRO A 187 -7.08 3.75 22.60
C PRO A 187 -7.33 2.63 21.61
N GLN A 188 -7.17 1.39 22.07
CA GLN A 188 -7.35 0.22 21.22
C GLN A 188 -8.83 -0.08 21.03
N THR A 189 -9.24 -0.52 19.83
CA THR A 189 -10.64 -0.92 19.63
C THR A 189 -11.00 -2.09 20.55
N PRO A 190 -12.06 -1.97 21.36
CA PRO A 190 -12.55 -3.07 22.16
C PRO A 190 -13.06 -4.23 21.29
N ALA A 191 -12.73 -5.47 21.66
CA ALA A 191 -13.14 -6.66 20.89
C ALA A 191 -14.67 -6.77 20.74
N TRP A 192 -15.46 -6.29 21.71
CA TRP A 192 -16.91 -6.31 21.62
C TRP A 192 -17.44 -5.42 20.50
N PHE A 193 -16.80 -4.28 20.22
CA PHE A 193 -17.24 -3.35 19.18
C PHE A 193 -17.03 -3.94 17.78
N VAL A 194 -15.88 -4.57 17.55
CA VAL A 194 -15.55 -5.24 16.27
C VAL A 194 -16.59 -6.32 15.93
N ASN A 195 -17.16 -6.97 16.95
CA ASN A 195 -18.15 -8.04 16.79
C ASN A 195 -19.59 -7.53 16.65
N LEU A 196 -19.84 -6.23 16.79
CA LEU A 196 -21.18 -5.66 16.58
C LEU A 196 -21.60 -5.72 15.11
N LYS A 197 -22.92 -5.75 14.89
CA LYS A 197 -23.50 -5.63 13.55
C LYS A 197 -23.31 -4.21 13.00
N PRO A 198 -23.29 -4.03 11.67
CA PRO A 198 -23.09 -2.70 11.06
C PRO A 198 -24.06 -1.63 11.55
N GLU A 199 -25.34 -1.96 11.74
CA GLU A 199 -26.36 -1.05 12.27
C GLU A 199 -26.08 -0.58 13.71
N GLU A 200 -25.52 -1.47 14.55
CA GLU A 200 -25.18 -1.20 15.95
C GLU A 200 -23.93 -0.32 16.04
N GLN A 201 -22.91 -0.62 15.20
CA GLN A 201 -21.71 0.22 15.07
C GLN A 201 -22.06 1.63 14.58
N ALA A 202 -22.95 1.73 13.58
CA ALA A 202 -23.40 2.99 13.02
C ALA A 202 -24.12 3.85 14.05
N TYR A 203 -24.96 3.25 14.90
CA TYR A 203 -25.60 3.94 16.02
C TYR A 203 -24.55 4.52 16.99
N LEU A 204 -23.63 3.69 17.48
CA LEU A 204 -22.64 4.11 18.48
C LEU A 204 -21.67 5.19 17.97
N CYS A 205 -21.27 5.13 16.70
CA CYS A 205 -20.32 6.09 16.13
C CYS A 205 -20.95 7.45 15.76
N ASN A 206 -22.27 7.62 15.95
CA ASN A 206 -23.01 8.81 15.55
C ASN A 206 -23.89 9.40 16.67
N LEU A 207 -23.65 9.02 17.94
CA LEU A 207 -24.51 9.34 19.09
C LEU A 207 -24.75 10.84 19.27
N GLY A 208 -23.69 11.66 19.16
CA GLY A 208 -23.79 13.11 19.37
C GLY A 208 -24.34 13.50 20.76
N MET A 209 -24.26 12.61 21.75
CA MET A 209 -24.76 12.80 23.11
C MET A 209 -23.69 13.39 24.02
N GLU A 210 -24.06 14.30 24.92
CA GLU A 210 -23.14 14.86 25.92
C GLU A 210 -22.69 13.83 26.96
N SER A 211 -23.60 12.92 27.36
CA SER A 211 -23.31 11.83 28.29
C SER A 211 -23.64 10.49 27.66
N VAL A 212 -22.62 9.67 27.45
CA VAL A 212 -22.75 8.31 26.92
C VAL A 212 -22.64 7.33 28.08
N THR A 213 -23.77 6.74 28.48
CA THR A 213 -23.83 5.63 29.44
C THR A 213 -24.69 4.49 28.88
N PRO A 214 -24.44 3.23 29.28
CA PRO A 214 -25.25 2.10 28.84
C PRO A 214 -26.75 2.31 29.09
N GLU A 215 -27.14 2.85 30.25
CA GLU A 215 -28.53 3.12 30.62
C GLU A 215 -29.18 4.15 29.69
N ALA A 216 -28.47 5.25 29.40
CA ALA A 216 -28.97 6.29 28.50
C ALA A 216 -29.18 5.75 27.07
N LEU A 217 -28.29 4.87 26.59
CA LEU A 217 -28.46 4.23 25.28
C LEU A 217 -29.62 3.24 25.27
N ILE A 218 -29.82 2.47 26.34
CA ILE A 218 -30.95 1.55 26.47
C ILE A 218 -32.27 2.33 26.45
N GLU A 219 -32.35 3.45 27.17
CA GLU A 219 -33.51 4.33 27.16
C GLU A 219 -33.74 4.96 25.77
N ASP A 220 -32.68 5.45 25.12
CA ASP A 220 -32.76 6.07 23.79
C ASP A 220 -33.25 5.08 22.71
N LEU A 221 -32.77 3.84 22.75
CA LEU A 221 -33.22 2.76 21.86
C LEU A 221 -34.65 2.29 22.19
N GLN A 222 -35.06 2.33 23.47
CA GLN A 222 -36.46 2.07 23.85
C GLN A 222 -37.39 3.15 23.26
N ALA A 223 -37.02 4.42 23.39
CA ALA A 223 -37.77 5.53 22.81
C ALA A 223 -37.86 5.41 21.28
N LEU A 224 -36.79 4.95 20.62
CA LEU A 224 -36.83 4.65 19.18
C LEU A 224 -37.84 3.54 18.85
N LEU A 225 -37.85 2.42 19.58
CA LEU A 225 -38.79 1.33 19.37
C LEU A 225 -40.25 1.78 19.52
N ASP A 226 -40.53 2.57 20.55
CA ASP A 226 -41.87 3.09 20.82
C ASP A 226 -42.33 4.04 19.70
N ASN A 227 -41.43 4.93 19.25
CA ASN A 227 -41.69 5.83 18.13
C ASN A 227 -41.95 5.08 16.82
N LEU A 228 -41.09 4.11 16.44
CA LEU A 228 -41.29 3.30 15.24
C LEU A 228 -42.60 2.50 15.29
N THR A 229 -42.97 2.00 16.47
CA THR A 229 -44.25 1.31 16.66
C THR A 229 -45.43 2.24 16.43
N LEU A 230 -45.36 3.48 16.92
CA LEU A 230 -46.39 4.50 16.70
C LEU A 230 -46.49 4.88 15.22
N ILE A 231 -45.36 5.17 14.57
CA ILE A 231 -45.27 5.50 13.14
C ILE A 231 -45.87 4.37 12.29
N LYS A 232 -45.48 3.12 12.56
CA LYS A 232 -45.95 1.94 11.82
C LYS A 232 -47.45 1.71 12.00
N ARG A 233 -48.02 1.98 13.18
CA ARG A 233 -49.48 1.88 13.42
C ARG A 233 -50.27 2.97 12.69
N GLY A 234 -49.70 4.17 12.57
CA GLY A 234 -50.32 5.30 11.88
C GLY A 234 -50.24 5.25 10.35
N ARG A 235 -49.59 4.23 9.77
CA ARG A 235 -49.35 4.12 8.32
C ARG A 235 -49.89 2.80 7.77
N SER A 236 -50.30 2.81 6.50
CA SER A 236 -50.56 1.56 5.79
C SER A 236 -49.25 0.79 5.57
N HIS A 237 -49.35 -0.52 5.37
CA HIS A 237 -48.18 -1.35 5.10
C HIS A 237 -47.40 -0.88 3.85
N SER A 238 -48.10 -0.48 2.79
CA SER A 238 -47.48 0.00 1.55
C SER A 238 -46.69 1.29 1.73
N ILE A 239 -47.19 2.24 2.53
CA ILE A 239 -46.50 3.51 2.81
C ILE A 239 -45.26 3.24 3.66
N TRP A 240 -45.37 2.38 4.68
CA TRP A 240 -44.23 2.00 5.51
C TRP A 240 -43.10 1.35 4.69
N THR A 241 -43.44 0.40 3.82
CA THR A 241 -42.45 -0.26 2.95
C THR A 241 -41.83 0.76 1.99
N SER A 242 -42.63 1.61 1.35
CA SER A 242 -42.12 2.66 0.46
C SER A 242 -41.20 3.66 1.19
N ASP A 243 -41.53 4.04 2.43
CA ASP A 243 -40.68 4.89 3.26
C ASP A 243 -39.31 4.23 3.51
N LEU A 244 -39.30 2.95 3.89
CA LEU A 244 -38.06 2.21 4.14
C LEU A 244 -37.24 2.02 2.86
N ASP A 245 -37.88 1.74 1.72
CA ASP A 245 -37.19 1.62 0.45
C ASP A 245 -36.47 2.93 0.11
N LYS A 246 -37.17 4.07 0.22
CA LYS A 246 -36.58 5.42 0.05
C LYS A 246 -35.41 5.67 0.99
N ILE A 247 -35.54 5.30 2.26
CA ILE A 247 -34.46 5.45 3.25
C ILE A 247 -33.25 4.60 2.87
N SER A 248 -33.47 3.36 2.44
CA SER A 248 -32.40 2.41 2.11
C SER A 248 -31.55 2.89 0.93
N VAL A 249 -32.18 3.50 -0.08
CA VAL A 249 -31.50 4.03 -1.27
C VAL A 249 -31.12 5.51 -1.14
N GLY A 250 -31.63 6.21 -0.11
CA GLY A 250 -31.40 7.64 0.10
C GLY A 250 -32.18 8.55 -0.86
N GLU A 251 -33.35 8.12 -1.32
CA GLU A 251 -34.20 8.87 -2.25
C GLU A 251 -34.87 10.09 -1.56
N ILE A 252 -34.77 11.26 -2.20
CA ILE A 252 -35.37 12.52 -1.72
C ILE A 252 -36.74 12.73 -2.41
N PRO A 253 -37.79 13.15 -1.68
CA PRO A 253 -37.80 13.52 -0.26
C PRO A 253 -37.83 12.30 0.67
N LEU A 254 -36.98 12.35 1.70
CA LEU A 254 -36.99 11.36 2.77
C LEU A 254 -38.24 11.55 3.67
N PRO A 255 -38.75 10.49 4.31
CA PRO A 255 -39.88 10.60 5.21
C PRO A 255 -39.60 11.58 6.37
N ASN A 256 -40.56 12.45 6.70
CA ASN A 256 -40.39 13.45 7.76
C ASN A 256 -39.99 12.82 9.10
N TRP A 257 -40.63 11.71 9.48
CA TRP A 257 -40.35 10.99 10.73
C TRP A 257 -38.89 10.52 10.81
N TYR A 258 -38.28 10.17 9.68
CA TYR A 258 -36.87 9.76 9.63
C TYR A 258 -35.96 10.98 9.79
N SER A 259 -36.30 12.08 9.14
CA SER A 259 -35.54 13.34 9.22
C SER A 259 -35.56 13.96 10.63
N GLU A 260 -36.58 13.66 11.44
CA GLU A 260 -36.70 14.08 12.84
C GLU A 260 -35.86 13.23 13.82
N LEU A 261 -35.36 12.07 13.40
CA LEU A 261 -34.50 11.23 14.23
C LEU A 261 -33.11 11.87 14.43
N SER A 262 -32.45 11.56 15.54
CA SER A 262 -31.03 11.92 15.73
C SER A 262 -30.14 11.21 14.71
N LYS A 263 -28.95 11.75 14.45
CA LYS A 263 -28.01 11.20 13.45
C LYS A 263 -27.71 9.71 13.69
N ALA A 264 -27.46 9.29 14.93
CA ALA A 264 -27.29 7.88 15.29
C ALA A 264 -28.46 6.99 14.87
N LYS A 265 -29.68 7.42 15.20
CA LYS A 265 -30.91 6.70 14.87
C LYS A 265 -31.13 6.68 13.36
N GLN A 266 -30.86 7.77 12.65
CA GLN A 266 -30.93 7.84 11.19
C GLN A 266 -29.98 6.84 10.52
N GLU A 267 -28.71 6.77 10.94
CA GLU A 267 -27.74 5.85 10.36
C GLU A 267 -28.05 4.39 10.67
N MET A 268 -28.51 4.09 11.89
CA MET A 268 -28.98 2.75 12.26
C MET A 268 -30.17 2.32 11.39
N ILE A 269 -31.20 3.18 11.28
CA ILE A 269 -32.41 2.88 10.50
C ILE A 269 -32.10 2.81 9.01
N LYS A 270 -31.15 3.59 8.50
CA LYS A 270 -30.72 3.50 7.10
C LYS A 270 -30.23 2.10 6.73
N ILE A 271 -29.40 1.50 7.59
CA ILE A 271 -28.89 0.13 7.39
C ILE A 271 -30.01 -0.91 7.57
N LEU A 272 -30.88 -0.70 8.56
CA LEU A 272 -31.99 -1.62 8.86
C LEU A 272 -33.15 -1.53 7.85
N ALA A 273 -33.30 -0.43 7.12
CA ALA A 273 -34.40 -0.22 6.17
C ALA A 273 -34.37 -1.24 5.01
N GLY A 274 -33.17 -1.65 4.58
CA GLY A 274 -33.00 -2.76 3.62
C GLY A 274 -33.37 -4.14 4.17
N LYS A 275 -33.67 -4.25 5.46
CA LYS A 275 -34.08 -5.46 6.19
C LYS A 275 -35.40 -5.23 6.93
N SER A 276 -36.40 -4.69 6.23
CA SER A 276 -37.66 -4.15 6.79
C SER A 276 -38.40 -5.04 7.80
N GLY A 277 -38.29 -6.38 7.69
CA GLY A 277 -38.91 -7.33 8.62
C GLY A 277 -38.25 -7.43 10.01
N ALA A 278 -37.01 -6.99 10.17
CA ALA A 278 -36.18 -7.28 11.34
C ALA A 278 -35.81 -6.04 12.18
N ILE A 279 -36.34 -4.85 11.87
CA ILE A 279 -35.93 -3.58 12.51
C ILE A 279 -36.10 -3.63 14.03
N ASN A 280 -37.30 -3.95 14.51
CA ASN A 280 -37.60 -3.99 15.95
C ASN A 280 -36.81 -5.09 16.67
N GLU A 281 -36.62 -6.23 16.02
CA GLU A 281 -35.84 -7.36 16.56
C GLU A 281 -34.36 -6.98 16.71
N ALA A 282 -33.78 -6.33 15.70
CA ALA A 282 -32.39 -5.87 15.72
C ALA A 282 -32.15 -4.84 16.83
N ILE A 283 -33.03 -3.84 16.97
CA ILE A 283 -32.93 -2.84 18.05
C ILE A 283 -33.09 -3.52 19.42
N THR A 284 -34.03 -4.45 19.57
CA THR A 284 -34.24 -5.19 20.83
C THR A 284 -33.01 -6.04 21.18
N THR A 285 -32.43 -6.74 20.21
CA THR A 285 -31.21 -7.52 20.39
C THR A 285 -30.05 -6.65 20.86
N PHE A 286 -29.90 -5.47 20.25
CA PHE A 286 -28.83 -4.54 20.64
C PHE A 286 -29.02 -3.98 22.06
N LYS A 287 -30.26 -3.65 22.45
CA LYS A 287 -30.58 -3.27 23.84
C LYS A 287 -30.22 -4.36 24.85
N THR A 288 -30.52 -5.62 24.52
CA THR A 288 -30.15 -6.77 25.36
C THR A 288 -28.63 -6.86 25.50
N PHE A 289 -27.89 -6.74 24.39
CA PHE A 289 -26.43 -6.71 24.42
C PHE A 289 -25.88 -5.60 25.33
N LEU A 290 -26.42 -4.38 25.25
CA LEU A 290 -25.98 -3.27 26.10
C LEU A 290 -26.24 -3.56 27.58
N SER A 291 -27.40 -4.13 27.91
CA SER A 291 -27.75 -4.54 29.28
C SER A 291 -26.78 -5.59 29.82
N GLU A 292 -26.45 -6.61 29.02
CA GLU A 292 -25.53 -7.68 29.39
C GLU A 292 -24.11 -7.14 29.60
N LYS A 293 -23.61 -6.30 28.68
CA LYS A 293 -22.26 -5.72 28.78
C LYS A 293 -22.09 -4.72 29.89
N ASN A 294 -23.16 -4.08 30.34
CA ASN A 294 -23.12 -3.14 31.47
C ASN A 294 -22.63 -3.79 32.78
N THR A 295 -22.67 -5.12 32.89
CA THR A 295 -22.11 -5.86 34.02
C THR A 295 -20.57 -5.88 34.06
N THR A 296 -19.91 -5.50 32.96
CA THR A 296 -18.45 -5.47 32.86
C THR A 296 -17.89 -4.11 33.27
N SER A 297 -16.98 -4.08 34.25
CA SER A 297 -16.48 -2.84 34.85
C SER A 297 -15.76 -1.89 33.88
N SER A 298 -15.18 -2.39 32.79
CA SER A 298 -14.51 -1.55 31.78
C SER A 298 -15.46 -1.02 30.69
N PHE A 299 -16.65 -1.60 30.54
CA PHE A 299 -17.52 -1.36 29.39
C PHE A 299 -17.97 0.10 29.29
N ALA A 300 -18.39 0.72 30.38
CA ALA A 300 -18.84 2.11 30.36
C ALA A 300 -17.72 3.08 29.92
N ALA A 301 -16.47 2.82 30.29
CA ALA A 301 -15.33 3.63 29.87
C ALA A 301 -14.99 3.39 28.39
N GLU A 302 -14.98 2.13 27.95
CA GLU A 302 -14.77 1.75 26.56
C GLU A 302 -15.85 2.30 25.64
N LEU A 303 -17.12 2.27 26.06
CA LEU A 303 -18.26 2.79 25.32
C LEU A 303 -18.13 4.30 25.06
N LYS A 304 -17.73 5.07 26.09
CA LYS A 304 -17.45 6.50 25.94
C LYS A 304 -16.34 6.77 24.93
N GLN A 305 -15.30 5.94 24.91
CA GLN A 305 -14.23 6.06 23.92
C GLN A 305 -14.73 5.73 22.50
N VAL A 306 -15.47 4.64 22.34
CA VAL A 306 -16.05 4.24 21.04
C VAL A 306 -16.94 5.35 20.47
N ALA A 307 -17.78 5.98 21.29
CA ALA A 307 -18.67 7.05 20.84
C ALA A 307 -17.94 8.33 20.41
N LEU A 308 -16.70 8.53 20.88
CA LEU A 308 -15.91 9.73 20.63
C LEU A 308 -15.04 9.61 19.36
N LEU A 309 -14.57 8.40 19.05
CA LEU A 309 -13.55 8.19 18.04
C LEU A 309 -14.15 7.99 16.64
N PRO A 310 -13.41 8.34 15.57
CA PRO A 310 -13.90 8.14 14.23
C PRO A 310 -14.02 6.64 13.91
N GLN A 311 -15.12 6.26 13.26
CA GLN A 311 -15.43 4.86 12.95
C GLN A 311 -14.34 4.18 12.10
N TRP A 312 -13.68 4.92 11.18
CA TRP A 312 -12.59 4.36 10.37
C TRP A 312 -11.41 3.88 11.22
N TYR A 313 -11.10 4.57 12.32
CA TYR A 313 -10.03 4.19 13.24
C TYR A 313 -10.44 2.97 14.06
N LEU A 314 -11.69 2.96 14.54
CA LEU A 314 -12.21 1.83 15.32
C LEU A 314 -12.22 0.52 14.53
N LEU A 315 -12.37 0.59 13.22
CA LEU A 315 -12.32 -0.58 12.33
C LEU A 315 -10.92 -0.87 11.76
N LEU A 316 -9.93 -0.05 12.10
CA LEU A 316 -8.54 -0.30 11.73
C LEU A 316 -8.03 -1.53 12.50
N PRO A 317 -7.30 -2.48 11.87
CA PRO A 317 -6.72 -3.61 12.57
C PRO A 317 -5.85 -3.17 13.74
N LYS A 318 -5.89 -3.91 14.86
CA LYS A 318 -5.14 -3.61 16.09
C LYS A 318 -3.67 -3.26 15.80
N LEU A 319 -3.01 -4.09 14.99
CA LEU A 319 -1.62 -3.87 14.57
C LEU A 319 -1.41 -2.51 13.89
N GLN A 320 -2.31 -2.11 12.99
CA GLN A 320 -2.24 -0.82 12.31
C GLN A 320 -2.55 0.36 13.23
N GLN A 321 -3.35 0.19 14.29
CA GLN A 321 -3.52 1.23 15.32
C GLN A 321 -2.21 1.49 16.06
N PHE A 322 -1.44 0.45 16.36
CA PHE A 322 -0.08 0.58 16.93
C PHE A 322 0.87 1.28 15.96
N PHE A 323 0.84 0.92 14.67
CA PHE A 323 1.67 1.56 13.66
C PHE A 323 1.32 3.04 13.50
N LEU A 324 0.03 3.38 13.39
CA LEU A 324 -0.42 4.77 13.31
C LEU A 324 0.01 5.56 14.54
N LYS A 325 -0.19 5.01 15.74
CA LYS A 325 0.29 5.60 17.00
C LYS A 325 1.78 5.93 16.93
N GLN A 326 2.61 4.99 16.49
CA GLN A 326 4.05 5.19 16.42
C GLN A 326 4.43 6.32 15.44
N VAL A 327 3.83 6.33 14.24
CA VAL A 327 4.12 7.38 13.24
C VAL A 327 3.72 8.77 13.76
N ILE A 328 2.53 8.90 14.36
CA ILE A 328 2.03 10.19 14.85
C ILE A 328 2.78 10.68 16.10
N ASN A 329 3.26 9.77 16.96
CA ASN A 329 4.02 10.14 18.14
C ASN A 329 5.47 10.54 17.83
N THR A 330 6.05 10.00 16.76
CA THR A 330 7.43 10.28 16.37
C THR A 330 7.57 11.47 15.43
N ALA A 331 6.50 11.84 14.73
CA ALA A 331 6.50 13.00 13.84
C ALA A 331 6.57 14.32 14.61
N ALA A 332 7.39 15.26 14.12
CA ALA A 332 7.49 16.61 14.69
C ALA A 332 6.20 17.40 14.48
N LYS A 333 5.57 17.24 13.30
CA LYS A 333 4.27 17.80 12.97
C LYS A 333 3.31 16.72 12.50
N LEU A 334 2.03 16.91 12.75
CA LEU A 334 1.01 15.93 12.38
C LEU A 334 0.88 15.79 10.86
N GLU A 335 1.01 16.91 10.15
CA GLU A 335 0.96 16.99 8.70
C GLU A 335 2.08 16.17 8.05
N GLU A 336 3.27 16.14 8.66
CA GLU A 336 4.42 15.36 8.18
C GLU A 336 4.16 13.86 8.31
N ALA A 337 3.47 13.44 9.37
CA ALA A 337 3.15 12.05 9.65
C ALA A 337 2.25 11.39 8.60
N VAL A 338 1.45 12.19 7.90
CA VAL A 338 0.46 11.73 6.90
C VAL A 338 0.54 12.53 5.60
N PHE A 339 1.70 13.12 5.30
CA PHE A 339 1.91 13.85 4.06
C PHE A 339 1.78 12.92 2.85
N PHE A 340 2.37 11.72 2.95
CA PHE A 340 2.39 10.71 1.90
C PHE A 340 1.92 9.37 2.43
N LEU A 341 1.00 8.72 1.71
CA LEU A 341 0.62 7.32 1.92
C LEU A 341 1.13 6.49 0.74
N PRO A 342 1.90 5.41 0.95
CA PRO A 342 2.29 4.52 -0.13
C PRO A 342 1.06 3.82 -0.73
N SER A 343 1.15 3.43 -2.01
CA SER A 343 0.04 2.91 -2.81
C SER A 343 -0.70 1.72 -2.19
N ARG A 344 -0.02 0.95 -1.32
CA ARG A 344 -0.55 -0.21 -0.60
C ARG A 344 -1.34 0.17 0.66
N LEU A 345 -1.13 1.36 1.23
CA LEU A 345 -1.78 1.81 2.44
C LEU A 345 -3.13 2.46 2.10
N ARG A 346 -4.18 1.63 1.98
CA ARG A 346 -5.54 2.08 1.64
C ARG A 346 -6.53 2.02 2.81
N MET A 347 -6.04 1.71 4.02
CA MET A 347 -6.84 1.61 5.25
C MET A 347 -7.06 2.96 5.97
N LEU A 348 -6.43 4.04 5.50
CA LEU A 348 -6.66 5.41 5.99
C LEU A 348 -7.51 6.19 4.98
N PRO A 349 -8.39 7.11 5.42
CA PRO A 349 -9.28 7.87 4.53
C PRO A 349 -8.53 9.04 3.86
N ALA A 350 -7.44 8.74 3.15
CA ALA A 350 -6.65 9.71 2.39
C ALA A 350 -6.14 9.09 1.06
N PRO A 351 -5.93 9.90 0.01
CA PRO A 351 -5.43 9.38 -1.26
C PRO A 351 -3.99 8.91 -1.12
N ALA A 352 -3.74 7.66 -1.51
CA ALA A 352 -2.39 7.09 -1.54
C ALA A 352 -1.73 7.39 -2.90
N ASN A 353 -0.40 7.44 -2.93
CA ASN A 353 0.37 7.80 -4.12
C ASN A 353 -0.09 9.13 -4.78
N PHE A 354 -0.53 10.11 -3.99
CA PHE A 354 -1.07 11.37 -4.52
C PHE A 354 0.04 12.31 -4.97
N GLU A 355 0.05 12.63 -6.26
CA GLU A 355 1.08 13.44 -6.90
C GLU A 355 0.52 14.19 -8.12
N ALA A 356 1.31 15.14 -8.63
CA ALA A 356 1.04 15.82 -9.88
C ALA A 356 2.26 15.74 -10.80
N HIS A 357 1.99 15.32 -12.03
CA HIS A 357 2.97 15.11 -13.07
C HIS A 357 2.96 16.28 -14.06
N THR A 358 4.16 16.75 -14.43
CA THR A 358 4.41 17.84 -15.38
C THR A 358 5.59 17.49 -16.28
N ILE A 359 5.57 17.99 -17.52
CA ILE A 359 6.67 17.84 -18.46
C ILE A 359 7.12 19.21 -18.99
N VAL A 360 8.43 19.47 -18.91
CA VAL A 360 9.06 20.73 -19.28
C VAL A 360 10.14 20.47 -20.32
N ARG A 361 10.19 21.27 -21.37
CA ARG A 361 11.32 21.33 -22.30
C ARG A 361 12.31 22.38 -21.82
N ILE A 362 13.59 22.06 -21.87
CA ILE A 362 14.67 23.04 -21.68
C ILE A 362 15.52 23.04 -22.95
N ASP A 363 15.53 24.17 -23.64
CA ASP A 363 16.33 24.30 -24.86
C ASP A 363 17.83 24.52 -24.57
N LYS A 364 18.62 24.60 -25.63
CA LYS A 364 20.07 24.80 -25.54
C LYS A 364 20.50 26.11 -24.87
N ASP A 365 19.62 27.12 -24.88
CA ASP A 365 19.86 28.45 -24.33
C ASP A 365 19.40 28.52 -22.86
N GLY A 366 18.85 27.42 -22.32
CA GLY A 366 18.33 27.33 -20.96
C GLY A 366 16.94 27.93 -20.80
N VAL A 367 16.20 28.14 -21.90
CA VAL A 367 14.80 28.56 -21.84
C VAL A 367 13.95 27.34 -21.51
N ALA A 368 13.13 27.46 -20.47
CA ALA A 368 12.22 26.41 -20.05
C ALA A 368 10.79 26.71 -20.54
N GLU A 369 10.15 25.71 -21.11
CA GLU A 369 8.79 25.75 -21.63
C GLU A 369 8.00 24.58 -21.04
N GLU A 370 6.94 24.87 -20.28
CA GLU A 370 6.00 23.84 -19.82
C GLU A 370 5.18 23.36 -21.02
N LEU A 371 5.30 22.07 -21.34
CA LEU A 371 4.69 21.51 -22.56
C LEU A 371 3.22 21.11 -22.36
N ALA A 372 2.80 20.90 -21.11
CA ALA A 372 1.43 20.59 -20.75
C ALA A 372 1.16 20.95 -19.29
N ALA A 373 -0.10 21.31 -19.00
CA ALA A 373 -0.55 21.55 -17.64
C ALA A 373 -0.40 20.30 -16.75
N ARG A 374 -0.48 20.52 -15.44
CA ARG A 374 -0.36 19.47 -14.42
C ARG A 374 -1.42 18.40 -14.60
N ARG A 375 -0.99 17.13 -14.61
CA ARG A 375 -1.85 15.94 -14.58
C ARG A 375 -1.78 15.32 -13.20
N TYR A 376 -2.92 15.19 -12.54
CA TYR A 376 -3.00 14.67 -11.17
C TYR A 376 -3.20 13.15 -11.17
N ARG A 377 -2.61 12.46 -10.20
CA ARG A 377 -2.79 11.01 -10.04
C ARG A 377 -2.75 10.59 -8.59
N SER A 378 -3.41 9.48 -8.32
CA SER A 378 -3.29 8.74 -7.06
C SER A 378 -3.57 7.26 -7.29
N SER A 379 -3.46 6.44 -6.24
CA SER A 379 -4.22 5.19 -6.18
C SER A 379 -5.70 5.48 -6.37
N HIS A 380 -6.45 4.48 -6.84
CA HIS A 380 -7.89 4.57 -7.04
C HIS A 380 -8.61 5.14 -5.81
N ILE A 381 -9.55 6.09 -5.94
CA ILE A 381 -10.13 6.81 -4.79
C ILE A 381 -10.91 5.89 -3.84
N VAL A 382 -11.47 4.79 -4.35
CA VAL A 382 -12.09 3.72 -3.56
C VAL A 382 -11.00 2.76 -3.04
N SER A 383 -11.13 2.32 -1.79
CA SER A 383 -10.15 1.42 -1.17
C SER A 383 -10.48 -0.05 -1.38
N ARG A 384 -9.60 -0.75 -2.11
CA ARG A 384 -9.66 -2.21 -2.26
C ARG A 384 -9.54 -2.96 -0.91
N ASP A 385 -8.80 -2.38 0.04
CA ASP A 385 -8.52 -3.04 1.32
C ASP A 385 -9.77 -3.05 2.20
N LEU A 386 -10.59 -1.99 2.14
CA LEU A 386 -11.87 -1.93 2.83
C LEU A 386 -12.89 -2.91 2.25
N ILE A 387 -12.93 -3.06 0.92
CA ILE A 387 -13.78 -4.05 0.23
C ILE A 387 -13.38 -5.46 0.68
N LYS A 388 -12.08 -5.77 0.61
CA LYS A 388 -11.55 -7.08 1.01
C LYS A 388 -11.80 -7.39 2.49
N ALA A 389 -11.64 -6.40 3.36
CA ALA A 389 -11.92 -6.54 4.79
C ALA A 389 -13.41 -6.48 5.14
N LYS A 390 -14.31 -6.31 4.14
CA LYS A 390 -15.76 -6.22 4.31
C LYS A 390 -16.18 -5.15 5.31
N ILE A 391 -15.50 -4.00 5.24
CA ILE A 391 -15.77 -2.85 6.11
C ILE A 391 -17.13 -2.22 5.73
N PRO A 392 -17.93 -1.73 6.71
CA PRO A 392 -19.23 -1.14 6.45
C PRO A 392 -19.20 0.02 5.46
N ASP A 393 -20.27 0.14 4.67
CA ASP A 393 -20.42 1.14 3.59
C ASP A 393 -20.23 2.58 4.05
N ALA A 394 -20.62 2.91 5.28
CA ALA A 394 -20.43 4.25 5.84
C ALA A 394 -18.94 4.64 5.86
N VAL A 395 -18.06 3.71 6.25
CA VAL A 395 -16.61 3.93 6.25
C VAL A 395 -16.05 3.88 4.84
N ARG A 396 -16.52 2.97 3.97
CA ARG A 396 -16.10 2.94 2.55
C ARG A 396 -16.40 4.26 1.85
N LYS A 397 -17.63 4.77 1.97
CA LYS A 397 -18.05 6.08 1.47
C LYS A 397 -17.29 7.23 2.12
N ARG A 398 -16.97 7.16 3.42
CA ARG A 398 -16.10 8.15 4.09
C ARG A 398 -14.71 8.22 3.45
N HIS A 399 -14.14 7.09 3.02
CA HIS A 399 -12.87 7.05 2.29
C HIS A 399 -13.02 7.60 0.87
N SER A 400 -13.97 7.09 0.09
CA SER A 400 -14.14 7.49 -1.30
C SER A 400 -14.47 8.98 -1.44
N ASN A 401 -15.37 9.51 -0.61
CA ASN A 401 -15.74 10.94 -0.61
C ASN A 401 -14.57 11.84 -0.24
N ALA A 402 -13.82 11.50 0.81
CA ALA A 402 -12.67 12.31 1.22
C ALA A 402 -11.53 12.24 0.21
N ASN A 403 -11.28 11.06 -0.36
CA ASN A 403 -10.31 10.90 -1.43
C ASN A 403 -10.71 11.71 -2.67
N LEU A 404 -11.97 11.63 -3.11
CA LEU A 404 -12.48 12.43 -4.24
C LEU A 404 -12.32 13.93 -3.97
N ALA A 405 -12.75 14.40 -2.79
CA ALA A 405 -12.61 15.81 -2.42
C ALA A 405 -11.14 16.26 -2.44
N GLN A 406 -10.23 15.43 -1.92
CA GLN A 406 -8.81 15.74 -1.84
C GLN A 406 -8.14 15.72 -3.22
N VAL A 407 -8.40 14.72 -4.05
CA VAL A 407 -7.80 14.66 -5.40
C VAL A 407 -8.35 15.74 -6.33
N MET A 408 -9.52 16.30 -6.02
CA MET A 408 -10.11 17.42 -6.76
C MET A 408 -9.82 18.80 -6.13
N ARG A 409 -9.01 18.88 -5.05
CA ARG A 409 -8.79 20.14 -4.31
C ARG A 409 -8.14 21.25 -5.14
N TYR A 410 -7.45 20.87 -6.21
CA TYR A 410 -6.78 21.80 -7.13
C TYR A 410 -7.65 22.16 -8.35
N ALA A 411 -8.79 21.49 -8.52
CA ALA A 411 -9.75 21.82 -9.55
C ALA A 411 -10.39 23.19 -9.26
N GLN A 412 -10.53 23.99 -10.31
CA GLN A 412 -11.27 25.25 -10.29
C GLN A 412 -12.70 25.01 -10.80
N ASP A 413 -13.35 26.02 -11.37
CA ASP A 413 -14.71 25.91 -11.91
C ASP A 413 -14.83 25.19 -13.27
N GLN A 414 -13.73 24.69 -13.82
CA GLN A 414 -13.60 23.98 -15.09
C GLN A 414 -14.21 22.56 -15.10
N ALA A 415 -14.29 21.93 -16.28
CA ALA A 415 -14.70 20.53 -16.37
C ALA A 415 -13.59 19.61 -15.84
N LEU A 416 -13.96 18.39 -15.43
CA LEU A 416 -13.08 17.47 -14.74
C LEU A 416 -13.01 16.15 -15.50
N LEU A 417 -11.80 15.69 -15.82
CA LEU A 417 -11.58 14.31 -16.22
C LEU A 417 -11.22 13.48 -14.98
N LEU A 418 -12.00 12.43 -14.73
CA LEU A 418 -11.71 11.38 -13.78
C LEU A 418 -11.52 10.07 -14.54
N GLN A 419 -10.29 9.84 -14.99
CA GLN A 419 -9.95 8.66 -15.78
C GLN A 419 -9.48 7.50 -14.90
N THR A 420 -10.09 6.33 -15.06
CA THR A 420 -9.64 5.08 -14.43
C THR A 420 -9.08 4.11 -15.45
N LEU A 421 -8.06 3.36 -15.05
CA LEU A 421 -7.41 2.34 -15.87
C LEU A 421 -7.53 0.98 -15.16
N ILE A 422 -8.77 0.59 -14.84
CA ILE A 422 -9.09 -0.65 -14.13
C ILE A 422 -9.89 -1.59 -15.04
N SER A 423 -9.95 -2.87 -14.67
CA SER A 423 -10.62 -3.88 -15.49
C SER A 423 -11.77 -4.53 -14.73
N PRO A 424 -12.97 -3.92 -14.71
CA PRO A 424 -14.15 -4.49 -14.06
C PRO A 424 -14.53 -5.83 -14.71
N ILE A 425 -14.28 -6.95 -14.03
CA ILE A 425 -14.65 -8.30 -14.50
C ILE A 425 -15.68 -8.87 -13.52
N GLY A 426 -16.79 -9.37 -14.06
CA GLY A 426 -17.81 -10.08 -13.26
C GLY A 426 -17.38 -11.50 -12.87
N ILE A 427 -17.99 -12.05 -11.82
CA ILE A 427 -17.75 -13.44 -11.36
C ILE A 427 -17.94 -14.46 -12.49
N GLY A 428 -18.95 -14.26 -13.35
CA GLY A 428 -19.26 -15.18 -14.44
C GLY A 428 -18.16 -15.31 -15.50
N ASP A 429 -17.31 -14.30 -15.60
CA ASP A 429 -16.32 -14.16 -16.68
C ASP A 429 -14.88 -14.27 -16.17
N TYR A 430 -14.71 -14.48 -14.86
CA TYR A 430 -13.41 -14.62 -14.24
C TYR A 430 -12.86 -16.04 -14.41
N ILE A 431 -11.83 -16.20 -15.25
CA ILE A 431 -11.07 -17.44 -15.44
C ILE A 431 -9.66 -17.26 -14.84
N PRO A 432 -9.41 -17.74 -13.59
CA PRO A 432 -8.16 -17.50 -12.87
C PRO A 432 -6.89 -17.97 -13.60
N SER A 433 -7.01 -19.02 -14.41
CA SER A 433 -5.87 -19.66 -15.10
C SER A 433 -5.34 -18.88 -16.30
N LEU A 434 -6.09 -17.88 -16.81
CA LEU A 434 -5.68 -17.10 -17.98
C LEU A 434 -5.41 -15.62 -17.67
N LEU A 435 -6.10 -15.02 -16.69
CA LEU A 435 -6.28 -13.57 -16.70
C LEU A 435 -5.38 -12.78 -15.72
N LEU A 436 -4.97 -13.32 -14.56
CA LEU A 436 -4.38 -12.51 -13.48
C LEU A 436 -3.49 -13.31 -12.50
N ASP A 437 -2.36 -13.84 -12.95
CA ASP A 437 -1.33 -14.43 -12.07
C ASP A 437 -1.85 -15.56 -11.14
N TYR A 438 -2.87 -16.33 -11.56
CA TYR A 438 -3.54 -17.33 -10.72
C TYR A 438 -4.15 -16.77 -9.41
N LEU A 439 -4.52 -15.49 -9.37
CA LEU A 439 -5.20 -14.94 -8.20
C LEU A 439 -6.48 -15.77 -7.90
N PRO A 440 -6.56 -16.45 -6.75
CA PRO A 440 -7.71 -17.30 -6.44
C PRO A 440 -8.96 -16.48 -6.09
N GLU A 441 -8.78 -15.17 -5.83
CA GLU A 441 -9.84 -14.22 -5.47
C GLU A 441 -10.18 -13.33 -6.67
N LEU A 442 -11.46 -13.00 -6.83
CA LEU A 442 -11.93 -12.04 -7.83
C LEU A 442 -11.23 -10.68 -7.61
N PRO A 443 -10.76 -10.01 -8.67
CA PRO A 443 -10.21 -8.66 -8.57
C PRO A 443 -11.26 -7.68 -8.07
N PRO A 444 -10.87 -6.69 -7.26
CA PRO A 444 -11.79 -5.71 -6.71
C PRO A 444 -12.25 -4.67 -7.75
N ASP A 445 -11.74 -4.72 -8.99
CA ASP A 445 -11.94 -3.70 -10.03
C ASP A 445 -13.41 -3.40 -10.30
N LYS A 446 -14.31 -4.39 -10.23
CA LYS A 446 -15.74 -4.15 -10.42
C LYS A 446 -16.34 -3.32 -9.29
N GLU A 447 -16.10 -3.73 -8.05
CA GLU A 447 -16.59 -3.00 -6.88
C GLU A 447 -15.96 -1.61 -6.77
N LEU A 448 -14.70 -1.45 -7.20
CA LEU A 448 -14.04 -0.16 -7.30
C LEU A 448 -14.74 0.78 -8.29
N ASP A 449 -15.08 0.29 -9.48
CA ASP A 449 -15.77 1.09 -10.52
C ASP A 449 -17.19 1.49 -10.09
N ASP A 450 -17.96 0.53 -9.57
CA ASP A 450 -19.33 0.76 -9.10
C ASP A 450 -19.34 1.82 -7.97
N GLU A 451 -18.46 1.68 -6.96
CA GLU A 451 -18.40 2.62 -5.83
C GLU A 451 -17.83 4.00 -6.24
N LEU A 452 -16.94 4.06 -7.24
CA LEU A 452 -16.46 5.32 -7.82
C LEU A 452 -17.62 6.11 -8.43
N LYS A 453 -18.41 5.46 -9.29
CA LYS A 453 -19.55 6.09 -9.97
C LYS A 453 -20.56 6.62 -8.98
N ASP A 454 -20.91 5.82 -7.96
CA ASP A 454 -21.77 6.23 -6.86
C ASP A 454 -21.21 7.44 -6.09
N THR A 455 -19.91 7.44 -5.82
CA THR A 455 -19.21 8.53 -5.11
C THR A 455 -19.26 9.83 -5.90
N VAL A 456 -18.99 9.78 -7.21
CA VAL A 456 -19.03 10.96 -8.09
C VAL A 456 -20.45 11.49 -8.23
N LEU A 457 -21.42 10.61 -8.49
CA LEU A 457 -22.83 10.96 -8.64
C LEU A 457 -23.40 11.63 -7.37
N GLY A 458 -22.98 11.16 -6.19
CA GLY A 458 -23.36 11.74 -4.90
C GLY A 458 -22.60 13.01 -4.51
N SER A 459 -21.67 13.49 -5.33
CA SER A 459 -20.79 14.63 -5.03
C SER A 459 -21.22 15.92 -5.74
N LYS A 460 -20.63 17.05 -5.31
CA LYS A 460 -20.77 18.34 -6.02
C LYS A 460 -20.15 18.36 -7.43
N TYR A 461 -19.43 17.30 -7.82
CA TYR A 461 -18.74 17.19 -9.09
C TYR A 461 -19.56 16.44 -10.16
N ALA A 462 -20.71 15.86 -9.80
CA ALA A 462 -21.52 15.01 -10.68
C ALA A 462 -21.84 15.64 -12.06
N THR A 463 -22.04 16.96 -12.11
CA THR A 463 -22.38 17.68 -13.35
C THR A 463 -21.17 18.13 -14.17
N LYS A 464 -19.96 18.09 -13.60
CA LYS A 464 -18.73 18.57 -14.24
C LYS A 464 -17.73 17.44 -14.56
N ALA A 465 -17.91 16.27 -13.97
CA ALA A 465 -16.97 15.16 -14.08
C ALA A 465 -17.32 14.24 -15.26
N HIS A 466 -16.32 13.98 -16.09
CA HIS A 466 -16.27 12.87 -17.04
C HIS A 466 -15.59 11.70 -16.36
N VAL A 467 -16.33 10.62 -16.12
CA VAL A 467 -15.79 9.40 -15.50
C VAL A 467 -15.57 8.39 -16.62
N LEU A 468 -14.33 8.25 -17.08
CA LEU A 468 -13.95 7.38 -18.19
C LEU A 468 -13.11 6.23 -17.66
N ASN A 469 -13.42 4.99 -18.04
CA ASN A 469 -12.62 3.82 -17.67
C ASN A 469 -12.09 3.08 -18.90
N HIS A 470 -10.82 2.70 -18.83
CA HIS A 470 -10.23 1.80 -19.81
C HIS A 470 -9.68 0.50 -19.19
N PRO A 471 -10.17 -0.66 -19.64
CA PRO A 471 -9.66 -1.97 -19.23
C PRO A 471 -8.34 -2.26 -19.95
N TYR A 472 -7.28 -2.43 -19.16
CA TYR A 472 -5.93 -2.42 -19.71
C TYR A 472 -5.22 -3.78 -19.67
N ASN A 473 -5.73 -4.79 -18.96
CA ASN A 473 -5.10 -6.12 -18.92
C ASN A 473 -5.64 -7.06 -20.00
N ILE A 474 -5.29 -8.33 -19.93
CA ILE A 474 -5.86 -9.38 -20.78
C ILE A 474 -7.40 -9.44 -20.76
N ALA A 475 -8.07 -8.89 -19.73
CA ALA A 475 -9.53 -8.72 -19.77
C ALA A 475 -9.98 -7.83 -20.93
N LYS A 476 -9.12 -6.95 -21.47
CA LYS A 476 -9.39 -6.18 -22.69
C LYS A 476 -9.76 -7.02 -23.91
N ARG A 477 -9.34 -8.29 -23.92
CA ARG A 477 -9.77 -9.24 -24.96
C ARG A 477 -11.26 -9.53 -24.94
N TYR A 478 -11.93 -9.24 -23.82
CA TYR A 478 -13.35 -9.50 -23.57
C TYR A 478 -14.14 -8.23 -23.24
N TYR A 479 -13.52 -7.31 -22.50
CA TYR A 479 -14.07 -6.03 -22.06
C TYR A 479 -13.11 -4.94 -22.52
N TYR A 480 -13.35 -4.33 -23.67
CA TYR A 480 -12.60 -3.16 -24.17
C TYR A 480 -13.55 -1.95 -24.23
N THR A 481 -13.02 -0.74 -24.40
CA THR A 481 -13.88 0.44 -24.53
C THR A 481 -14.61 0.40 -25.88
N GLU A 482 -15.90 0.10 -25.86
CA GLU A 482 -16.68 -0.05 -27.09
C GLU A 482 -16.86 1.27 -27.84
N ALA A 483 -17.10 1.20 -29.15
CA ALA A 483 -17.37 2.42 -29.94
C ALA A 483 -18.62 3.18 -29.48
N THR A 484 -19.54 2.48 -28.82
CA THR A 484 -20.79 2.98 -28.25
C THR A 484 -20.69 3.34 -26.77
N ASP A 485 -19.48 3.41 -26.21
CA ASP A 485 -19.28 3.77 -24.81
C ASP A 485 -19.91 5.16 -24.51
N PRO A 486 -20.86 5.25 -23.57
CA PRO A 486 -21.65 6.46 -23.37
C PRO A 486 -20.81 7.62 -22.83
N ASP A 487 -19.81 7.35 -21.99
CA ASP A 487 -18.93 8.38 -21.44
C ASP A 487 -18.01 8.96 -22.53
N SER A 488 -17.53 8.11 -23.44
CA SER A 488 -16.74 8.49 -24.62
C SER A 488 -17.56 9.35 -25.60
N ILE A 489 -18.81 8.96 -25.89
CA ILE A 489 -19.73 9.74 -26.75
C ILE A 489 -20.00 11.10 -26.12
N LYS A 490 -20.28 11.15 -24.82
CA LYS A 490 -20.52 12.41 -24.10
C LYS A 490 -19.30 13.34 -24.15
N LEU A 491 -18.08 12.80 -23.99
CA LEU A 491 -16.86 13.60 -24.15
C LEU A 491 -16.76 14.21 -25.56
N ILE A 492 -17.08 13.44 -26.61
CA ILE A 492 -17.10 13.92 -27.99
C ILE A 492 -18.10 15.06 -28.16
N GLU A 493 -19.36 14.83 -27.79
CA GLU A 493 -20.44 15.81 -27.96
C GLU A 493 -20.15 17.13 -27.23
N GLU A 494 -19.69 17.06 -25.98
CA GLU A 494 -19.36 18.26 -25.19
C GLU A 494 -18.11 18.99 -25.71
N THR A 495 -17.14 18.26 -26.25
CA THR A 495 -15.95 18.84 -26.87
C THR A 495 -16.30 19.54 -28.18
N GLU A 496 -17.15 18.94 -29.01
CA GLU A 496 -17.64 19.57 -30.25
C GLU A 496 -18.49 20.81 -29.97
N ALA A 497 -19.35 20.76 -28.95
CA ALA A 497 -20.08 21.94 -28.49
C ALA A 497 -19.13 23.07 -28.05
N SER A 498 -18.05 22.73 -27.34
CA SER A 498 -17.02 23.70 -26.94
C SER A 498 -16.30 24.31 -28.14
N ILE A 499 -15.96 23.50 -29.15
CA ILE A 499 -15.37 23.96 -30.42
C ILE A 499 -16.31 24.95 -31.13
N ALA A 500 -17.60 24.62 -31.24
CA ALA A 500 -18.60 25.47 -31.86
C ALA A 500 -18.77 26.81 -31.11
N GLN A 501 -18.77 26.77 -29.78
CA GLN A 501 -18.83 27.96 -28.93
C GLN A 501 -17.62 28.88 -29.13
N ILE A 502 -16.41 28.31 -29.25
CA ILE A 502 -15.19 29.09 -29.52
C ILE A 502 -15.29 29.82 -30.86
N GLU A 503 -15.84 29.18 -31.89
CA GLU A 503 -16.03 29.80 -33.21
C GLU A 503 -17.05 30.92 -33.22
N ASP A 504 -18.16 30.73 -32.52
CA ASP A 504 -19.16 31.77 -32.33
C ASP A 504 -18.54 32.98 -31.62
N LEU A 505 -17.79 32.76 -30.52
CA LEU A 505 -17.09 33.83 -29.80
C LEU A 505 -16.08 34.58 -30.67
N LYS A 506 -15.27 33.88 -31.48
CA LYS A 506 -14.34 34.52 -32.43
C LYS A 506 -15.07 35.36 -33.47
N THR A 507 -16.20 34.86 -33.97
CA THR A 507 -17.05 35.58 -34.92
C THR A 507 -17.63 36.86 -34.29
N GLN A 508 -18.10 36.76 -33.05
CA GLN A 508 -18.59 37.91 -32.28
C GLN A 508 -17.48 38.94 -32.02
N ILE A 509 -16.27 38.50 -31.63
CA ILE A 509 -15.12 39.38 -31.43
C ILE A 509 -14.75 40.11 -32.71
N SER A 510 -14.60 39.40 -33.83
CA SER A 510 -14.28 40.04 -35.11
C SER A 510 -15.34 41.08 -35.51
N THR A 511 -16.61 40.81 -35.20
CA THR A 511 -17.71 41.75 -35.43
C THR A 511 -17.56 43.01 -34.58
N VAL A 512 -17.28 42.87 -33.27
CA VAL A 512 -17.07 44.01 -32.37
C VAL A 512 -15.79 44.77 -32.70
N GLU A 513 -14.72 44.11 -33.13
CA GLU A 513 -13.49 44.77 -33.59
C GLU A 513 -13.74 45.62 -34.85
N LYS A 514 -14.51 45.11 -35.81
CA LYS A 514 -14.94 45.89 -36.99
C LYS A 514 -15.82 47.08 -36.60
N GLU A 515 -16.69 46.92 -35.61
CA GLU A 515 -17.51 48.00 -35.06
C GLU A 515 -16.63 49.07 -34.39
N ILE A 516 -15.68 48.69 -33.54
CA ILE A 516 -14.71 49.59 -32.92
C ILE A 516 -13.90 50.33 -33.97
N ALA A 517 -13.41 49.64 -35.00
CA ALA A 517 -12.67 50.26 -36.10
C ALA A 517 -13.52 51.34 -36.80
N ARG A 518 -14.77 51.02 -37.11
CA ARG A 518 -15.74 51.97 -37.72
C ARG A 518 -16.04 53.17 -36.82
N LEU A 519 -16.20 52.95 -35.51
CA LEU A 519 -16.46 54.00 -34.53
C LEU A 519 -15.23 54.88 -34.24
N SER A 520 -14.03 54.36 -34.52
CA SER A 520 -12.76 55.06 -34.33
C SER A 520 -12.32 55.87 -35.57
N GLU A 521 -13.01 55.73 -36.71
CA GLU A 521 -12.73 56.55 -37.88
C GLU A 521 -13.05 58.03 -37.60
N PRO A 522 -12.13 58.97 -37.88
CA PRO A 522 -12.38 60.39 -37.67
C PRO A 522 -13.56 60.81 -38.54
N ALA A 523 -14.58 61.42 -37.91
CA ALA A 523 -15.76 61.91 -38.60
C ALA A 523 -15.32 62.79 -39.79
N LYS A 524 -15.60 62.34 -41.02
CA LYS A 524 -15.42 63.19 -42.21
C LYS A 524 -16.21 64.48 -41.96
N PRO A 525 -15.65 65.67 -42.23
CA PRO A 525 -16.32 66.93 -41.95
C PRO A 525 -17.53 67.06 -42.87
N THR A 526 -18.71 66.65 -42.38
CA THR A 526 -19.96 66.80 -43.11
C THR A 526 -20.48 68.22 -42.94
N VAL A 527 -20.77 68.82 -44.09
CA VAL A 527 -21.28 70.17 -44.32
C VAL A 527 -22.45 70.52 -43.40
N LYS A 528 -22.43 71.76 -42.89
CA LYS A 528 -23.48 72.42 -42.10
C LYS A 528 -24.88 72.17 -42.69
N ILE A 529 -25.74 71.44 -41.99
CA ILE A 529 -27.19 71.47 -42.19
C ILE A 529 -27.87 71.81 -40.86
N LYS A 530 -28.89 72.67 -40.99
CA LYS A 530 -29.60 73.44 -39.96
C LYS A 530 -30.21 72.57 -38.86
N ALA A 531 -30.28 73.21 -37.70
CA ALA A 531 -30.85 72.73 -36.45
C ALA A 531 -32.32 72.31 -36.58
N GLU A 532 -32.62 71.12 -36.06
CA GLU A 532 -33.91 70.83 -35.44
C GLU A 532 -33.70 70.02 -34.15
N VAL A 533 -34.54 70.35 -33.18
CA VAL A 533 -34.42 70.12 -31.74
C VAL A 533 -34.98 68.74 -31.38
N GLY A 534 -34.31 68.07 -30.44
CA GLY A 534 -34.99 67.13 -29.54
C GLY A 534 -34.77 65.64 -29.78
N SER A 535 -33.53 65.16 -29.67
CA SER A 535 -33.30 63.80 -29.14
C SER A 535 -31.93 63.75 -28.46
N LYS A 536 -31.86 63.06 -27.32
CA LYS A 536 -30.61 62.84 -26.56
C LYS A 536 -29.60 62.14 -27.48
N LYS A 537 -28.68 62.90 -28.07
CA LYS A 537 -27.47 62.34 -28.70
C LYS A 537 -26.63 61.73 -27.59
N THR A 538 -26.76 60.43 -27.36
CA THR A 538 -25.67 59.64 -26.80
C THR A 538 -24.44 59.92 -27.66
N SER A 539 -23.38 60.38 -27.03
CA SER A 539 -22.20 60.85 -27.76
C SER A 539 -21.53 59.64 -28.41
N GLY A 540 -20.90 59.79 -29.59
CA GLY A 540 -20.15 58.68 -30.22
C GLY A 540 -19.06 58.08 -29.31
N ILE A 541 -18.64 58.84 -28.28
CA ILE A 541 -17.73 58.42 -27.21
C ILE A 541 -18.37 57.30 -26.36
N ASP A 542 -19.67 57.37 -26.07
CA ASP A 542 -20.39 56.37 -25.26
C ASP A 542 -20.52 55.03 -26.01
N ALA A 543 -20.71 55.07 -27.34
CA ALA A 543 -20.83 53.88 -28.17
C ALA A 543 -19.48 53.14 -28.33
N LEU A 544 -18.39 53.89 -28.54
CA LEU A 544 -17.04 53.31 -28.61
C LEU A 544 -16.64 52.66 -27.27
N ALA A 545 -16.91 53.34 -26.15
CA ALA A 545 -16.64 52.79 -24.82
C ALA A 545 -17.45 51.51 -24.56
N PHE A 546 -18.71 51.47 -24.97
CA PHE A 546 -19.54 50.27 -24.84
C PHE A 546 -19.05 49.10 -25.70
N ALA A 547 -18.66 49.37 -26.95
CA ALA A 547 -18.08 48.35 -27.83
C ALA A 547 -16.75 47.81 -27.28
N GLN A 548 -15.89 48.67 -26.72
CA GLN A 548 -14.66 48.26 -26.05
C GLN A 548 -14.92 47.42 -24.79
N LEU A 549 -15.91 47.78 -23.97
CA LEU A 549 -16.32 46.97 -22.82
C LEU A 549 -16.88 45.61 -23.24
N ARG A 550 -17.66 45.57 -24.32
CA ARG A 550 -18.17 44.33 -24.90
C ARG A 550 -17.05 43.45 -25.46
N LEU A 551 -16.07 44.05 -26.16
CA LEU A 551 -14.88 43.34 -26.63
C LEU A 551 -14.12 42.73 -25.46
N LEU A 552 -13.88 43.50 -24.39
CA LEU A 552 -13.21 43.01 -23.19
C LEU A 552 -14.00 41.88 -22.51
N ALA A 553 -15.33 41.97 -22.47
CA ALA A 553 -16.18 40.92 -21.92
C ALA A 553 -16.11 39.63 -22.75
N LEU A 554 -16.16 39.72 -24.09
CA LEU A 554 -16.02 38.58 -25.00
C LEU A 554 -14.61 37.97 -24.94
N GLN A 555 -13.57 38.79 -24.89
CA GLN A 555 -12.19 38.35 -24.73
C GLN A 555 -11.96 37.66 -23.38
N LYS A 556 -12.68 38.07 -22.32
CA LYS A 556 -12.67 37.38 -21.02
C LYS A 556 -13.43 36.05 -21.04
N GLN A 557 -14.37 35.86 -21.97
CA GLN A 557 -15.07 34.60 -22.19
C GLN A 557 -14.26 33.61 -23.02
N LEU A 558 -13.29 34.08 -23.82
CA LEU A 558 -12.31 33.17 -24.41
C LEU A 558 -11.44 32.56 -23.31
N PRO A 559 -11.13 31.25 -23.41
CA PRO A 559 -10.18 30.62 -22.51
C PRO A 559 -8.85 31.39 -22.51
N LYS A 560 -8.27 31.62 -21.30
CA LYS A 560 -7.06 32.44 -21.11
C LYS A 560 -5.82 31.85 -21.78
N PHE A 561 -5.75 30.52 -21.85
CA PHE A 561 -4.92 29.82 -22.82
C PHE A 561 -5.73 29.73 -24.10
N HIS A 562 -5.22 30.13 -25.26
CA HIS A 562 -5.92 29.83 -26.50
C HIS A 562 -5.82 28.31 -26.74
N PRO A 563 -6.86 27.48 -26.46
CA PRO A 563 -6.94 26.21 -27.14
C PRO A 563 -6.87 26.55 -28.62
N LYS A 564 -5.87 26.02 -29.33
CA LYS A 564 -5.93 26.06 -30.77
C LYS A 564 -7.13 25.18 -31.11
N LYS A 565 -8.26 25.80 -31.46
CA LYS A 565 -9.46 25.08 -31.90
C LYS A 565 -9.09 23.90 -32.80
N ASP A 566 -8.19 24.17 -33.75
CA ASP A 566 -7.73 23.21 -34.74
C ASP A 566 -7.03 22.01 -34.08
N GLU A 567 -6.34 22.20 -32.96
CA GLU A 567 -5.71 21.15 -32.16
C GLU A 567 -6.72 20.31 -31.40
N ILE A 568 -7.74 20.93 -30.77
CA ILE A 568 -8.84 20.16 -30.15
C ILE A 568 -9.60 19.36 -31.21
N ALA A 569 -9.86 19.98 -32.37
CA ALA A 569 -10.53 19.32 -33.49
C ALA A 569 -9.71 18.14 -34.04
N GLU A 570 -8.38 18.29 -34.18
CA GLU A 570 -7.46 17.22 -34.56
C GLU A 570 -7.51 16.06 -33.56
N LEU A 571 -7.44 16.36 -32.25
CA LEU A 571 -7.46 15.37 -31.18
C LEU A 571 -8.80 14.62 -31.08
N ILE A 572 -9.93 15.31 -31.19
CA ILE A 572 -11.24 14.67 -31.07
C ILE A 572 -11.58 13.81 -32.28
N GLU A 573 -11.12 14.21 -33.48
CA GLU A 573 -11.27 13.38 -34.67
C GLU A 573 -10.41 12.11 -34.56
N GLU A 574 -9.16 12.24 -34.12
CA GLU A 574 -8.32 11.05 -33.86
C GLU A 574 -8.95 10.15 -32.78
N TYR A 575 -9.50 10.72 -31.70
CA TYR A 575 -10.21 9.95 -30.68
C TYR A 575 -11.38 9.17 -31.26
N ARG A 576 -12.21 9.81 -32.10
CA ARG A 576 -13.31 9.16 -32.81
C ARG A 576 -12.82 8.03 -33.72
N LEU A 577 -11.72 8.24 -34.45
CA LEU A 577 -11.14 7.22 -35.34
C LEU A 577 -10.64 6.00 -34.55
N VAL A 578 -9.97 6.23 -33.42
CA VAL A 578 -9.49 5.14 -32.54
C VAL A 578 -10.66 4.40 -31.91
N LEU A 579 -11.66 5.14 -31.42
CA LEU A 579 -12.85 4.60 -30.79
C LEU A 579 -13.64 3.70 -31.76
N ASN A 580 -13.77 4.12 -33.02
CA ASN A 580 -14.43 3.36 -34.09
C ASN A 580 -13.53 2.33 -34.80
N SER A 581 -12.28 2.14 -34.35
CA SER A 581 -11.41 1.12 -34.93
C SER A 581 -11.98 -0.29 -34.68
N SER A 582 -11.69 -1.21 -35.60
CA SER A 582 -12.30 -2.55 -35.62
C SER A 582 -12.11 -3.33 -34.31
N LEU A 583 -13.03 -4.25 -33.99
CA LEU A 583 -12.91 -5.17 -32.84
C LEU A 583 -11.54 -5.89 -32.79
N GLY A 584 -10.96 -6.21 -33.95
CA GLY A 584 -9.66 -6.86 -34.05
C GLY A 584 -8.51 -6.03 -33.47
N SER A 585 -8.56 -4.70 -33.60
CA SER A 585 -7.52 -3.80 -33.08
C SER A 585 -7.60 -3.55 -31.57
N ALA A 586 -8.69 -3.93 -30.92
CA ALA A 586 -8.85 -3.85 -29.46
C ALA A 586 -8.44 -5.15 -28.73
N THR A 587 -8.43 -6.29 -29.44
CA THR A 587 -8.38 -7.63 -28.82
C THR A 587 -7.13 -8.42 -29.21
N VAL A 588 -7.15 -9.06 -30.38
CA VAL A 588 -6.11 -10.01 -30.84
C VAL A 588 -4.97 -9.29 -31.59
N PHE A 589 -5.26 -8.14 -32.19
CA PHE A 589 -4.34 -7.37 -33.03
C PHE A 589 -4.11 -5.96 -32.48
N ASP A 590 -4.04 -5.82 -31.15
CA ASP A 590 -3.68 -4.55 -30.49
C ASP A 590 -2.17 -4.25 -30.65
N TYR A 591 -1.69 -4.25 -31.89
CA TYR A 591 -0.30 -4.01 -32.25
C TYR A 591 0.13 -2.56 -32.01
N LYS A 592 -0.82 -1.66 -31.76
CA LYS A 592 -0.57 -0.22 -31.68
C LYS A 592 -1.03 0.41 -30.36
N GLY A 593 -1.79 -0.29 -29.54
CA GLY A 593 -2.20 0.16 -28.20
C GLY A 593 -3.46 1.00 -28.23
N ARG A 594 -4.57 0.47 -28.75
CA ARG A 594 -5.84 1.22 -28.90
C ARG A 594 -6.24 1.92 -27.59
N GLU A 595 -6.26 1.17 -26.49
CA GLU A 595 -6.64 1.70 -25.18
C GLU A 595 -5.66 2.78 -24.68
N LEU A 596 -4.37 2.68 -25.02
CA LEU A 596 -3.35 3.71 -24.75
C LEU A 596 -3.59 4.98 -25.54
N PHE A 597 -3.97 4.87 -26.80
CA PHE A 597 -4.36 6.03 -27.59
C PHE A 597 -5.63 6.68 -27.03
N LEU A 598 -6.68 5.92 -26.74
CA LEU A 598 -7.92 6.47 -26.17
C LEU A 598 -7.64 7.24 -24.88
N SER A 599 -6.97 6.61 -23.92
CA SER A 599 -6.70 7.24 -22.64
C SER A 599 -5.82 8.48 -22.77
N SER A 600 -4.82 8.46 -23.67
CA SER A 600 -3.92 9.60 -23.87
C SER A 600 -4.63 10.74 -24.58
N LEU A 601 -5.47 10.44 -25.57
CA LEU A 601 -6.25 11.44 -26.30
C LEU A 601 -7.25 12.15 -25.37
N GLU A 602 -7.90 11.43 -24.45
CA GLU A 602 -8.75 12.04 -23.43
C GLU A 602 -7.98 13.05 -22.57
N GLN A 603 -6.76 12.68 -22.16
CA GLN A 603 -5.88 13.58 -21.41
C GLN A 603 -5.48 14.79 -22.25
N LEU A 604 -5.09 14.60 -23.50
CA LEU A 604 -4.70 15.69 -24.40
C LEU A 604 -5.88 16.64 -24.70
N ILE A 605 -7.09 16.12 -24.93
CA ILE A 605 -8.32 16.92 -25.10
C ILE A 605 -8.56 17.75 -23.85
N THR A 606 -8.50 17.12 -22.67
CA THR A 606 -8.69 17.79 -21.36
C THR A 606 -7.65 18.90 -21.17
N LEU A 607 -6.37 18.61 -21.43
CA LEU A 607 -5.28 19.58 -21.32
C LEU A 607 -5.42 20.74 -22.31
N ALA A 608 -5.79 20.45 -23.57
CA ALA A 608 -6.00 21.46 -24.58
C ALA A 608 -7.17 22.39 -24.22
N LYS A 609 -8.22 21.88 -23.59
CA LYS A 609 -9.34 22.68 -23.05
C LYS A 609 -8.99 23.44 -21.76
N ASN A 610 -7.80 23.22 -21.18
CA ASN A 610 -7.42 23.70 -19.86
C ASN A 610 -8.39 23.24 -18.76
N ASP A 611 -8.92 22.03 -18.91
CA ASP A 611 -9.76 21.35 -17.92
C ASP A 611 -8.88 20.62 -16.88
N TYR A 612 -9.50 20.13 -15.79
CA TYR A 612 -8.77 19.43 -14.73
C TYR A 612 -8.50 17.98 -15.11
N SER A 613 -7.22 17.61 -15.24
CA SER A 613 -6.80 16.24 -15.50
C SER A 613 -6.53 15.48 -14.20
N TYR A 614 -7.33 14.45 -13.92
CA TYR A 614 -7.02 13.45 -12.91
C TYR A 614 -7.15 12.04 -13.50
N GLY A 615 -6.26 11.13 -13.10
CA GLY A 615 -6.47 9.73 -13.39
C GLY A 615 -5.79 8.77 -12.43
N SER A 616 -6.27 7.53 -12.40
CA SER A 616 -5.75 6.48 -11.53
C SER A 616 -5.85 5.10 -12.17
N CYS A 617 -4.97 4.19 -11.75
CA CYS A 617 -5.25 2.76 -11.79
C CYS A 617 -5.46 2.28 -10.35
N VAL A 618 -5.60 0.97 -10.10
CA VAL A 618 -5.79 0.43 -8.73
C VAL A 618 -4.74 1.01 -7.76
N SER A 619 -3.47 0.95 -8.15
CA SER A 619 -2.31 1.41 -7.37
C SER A 619 -1.83 2.82 -7.70
N GLY A 620 -2.33 3.43 -8.78
CA GLY A 620 -1.86 4.72 -9.29
C GLY A 620 -0.44 4.73 -9.88
N LYS A 621 0.30 3.60 -9.88
CA LYS A 621 1.73 3.54 -10.26
C LYS A 621 2.07 2.66 -11.47
N ASP A 622 1.16 1.78 -11.90
CA ASP A 622 1.42 0.82 -12.97
C ASP A 622 0.84 1.32 -14.31
N ARG A 623 -0.43 0.98 -14.62
CA ARG A 623 -1.10 1.41 -15.87
C ARG A 623 -1.13 2.94 -16.02
N LYS A 624 -1.30 3.68 -14.92
CA LYS A 624 -1.27 5.15 -14.94
C LYS A 624 0.12 5.70 -15.31
N ALA A 625 1.19 5.03 -14.91
CA ALA A 625 2.53 5.42 -15.35
C ALA A 625 2.73 5.19 -16.86
N ILE A 626 2.20 4.09 -17.40
CA ILE A 626 2.29 3.79 -18.83
C ILE A 626 1.49 4.80 -19.65
N GLU A 627 0.29 5.17 -19.20
CA GLU A 627 -0.49 6.25 -19.82
C GLU A 627 0.30 7.57 -19.79
N LEU A 628 0.88 7.97 -18.65
CA LEU A 628 1.68 9.20 -18.59
C LEU A 628 2.87 9.18 -19.56
N ILE A 629 3.60 8.06 -19.65
CA ILE A 629 4.70 7.87 -20.62
C ILE A 629 4.18 8.03 -22.05
N HIS A 630 3.03 7.44 -22.36
CA HIS A 630 2.45 7.47 -23.70
C HIS A 630 1.98 8.89 -24.07
N THR A 631 1.24 9.56 -23.18
CA THR A 631 0.82 10.95 -23.34
C THR A 631 2.00 11.91 -23.48
N ASP A 632 3.04 11.76 -22.65
CA ASP A 632 4.30 12.51 -22.76
C ASP A 632 4.95 12.32 -24.13
N ALA A 633 5.00 11.08 -24.61
CA ALA A 633 5.55 10.76 -25.92
C ALA A 633 4.76 11.43 -27.05
N MET A 634 3.43 11.52 -26.93
CA MET A 634 2.59 12.21 -27.92
C MET A 634 2.89 13.71 -27.94
N ILE A 635 3.03 14.34 -26.77
CA ILE A 635 3.38 15.77 -26.64
C ILE A 635 4.75 16.05 -27.25
N ILE A 636 5.76 15.23 -26.92
CA ILE A 636 7.12 15.34 -27.48
C ILE A 636 7.10 15.10 -28.99
N TYR A 637 6.31 14.14 -29.49
CA TYR A 637 6.17 13.87 -30.92
C TYR A 637 5.58 15.08 -31.65
N LYS A 638 4.50 15.69 -31.13
CA LYS A 638 3.90 16.91 -31.68
C LYS A 638 4.91 18.06 -31.72
N LEU A 639 5.63 18.27 -30.62
CA LEU A 639 6.69 19.28 -30.54
C LEU A 639 7.78 19.05 -31.60
N ARG A 640 8.20 17.80 -31.81
CA ARG A 640 9.31 17.44 -32.71
C ARG A 640 8.91 17.44 -34.19
N TYR A 641 7.70 17.01 -34.52
CA TYR A 641 7.28 16.75 -35.89
C TYR A 641 6.11 17.63 -36.37
N GLY A 642 5.54 18.48 -35.51
CA GLY A 642 4.47 19.42 -35.85
C GLY A 642 3.06 18.80 -35.97
N VAL A 643 2.95 17.48 -35.88
CA VAL A 643 1.69 16.72 -35.99
C VAL A 643 1.57 15.74 -34.83
N TRP A 644 0.34 15.41 -34.40
CA TRP A 644 0.16 14.36 -33.40
C TRP A 644 0.48 12.99 -34.01
N PRO A 645 1.05 12.04 -33.24
CA PRO A 645 1.13 10.67 -33.73
C PRO A 645 -0.29 10.10 -33.77
N THR A 646 -0.59 9.32 -34.81
CA THR A 646 -1.92 8.73 -34.99
C THR A 646 -1.87 7.22 -34.77
N PHE A 647 -3.00 6.64 -34.38
CA PHE A 647 -3.13 5.19 -34.27
C PHE A 647 -2.97 4.51 -35.64
N THR A 648 -3.26 5.22 -36.74
CA THR A 648 -3.12 4.69 -38.09
C THR A 648 -1.77 4.99 -38.73
N ASP A 649 -0.80 5.55 -37.99
CA ASP A 649 0.52 5.92 -38.49
C ASP A 649 1.19 4.79 -39.28
N GLY A 650 1.76 5.16 -40.43
CA GLY A 650 2.62 4.28 -41.22
C GLY A 650 3.92 3.94 -40.49
N GLU A 651 4.63 2.94 -41.00
CA GLU A 651 5.79 2.33 -40.32
C GLU A 651 6.85 3.34 -39.84
N LEU A 652 7.21 4.33 -40.67
CA LEU A 652 8.23 5.32 -40.31
C LEU A 652 7.78 6.28 -39.20
N ALA A 653 6.54 6.77 -39.25
CA ALA A 653 5.97 7.63 -38.21
C ALA A 653 5.84 6.86 -36.89
N ARG A 654 5.35 5.61 -36.97
CA ARG A 654 5.27 4.71 -35.81
C ARG A 654 6.63 4.45 -35.18
N LYS A 655 7.67 4.13 -35.96
CA LYS A 655 9.04 3.93 -35.45
C LYS A 655 9.58 5.16 -34.69
N LYS A 656 9.29 6.37 -35.18
CA LYS A 656 9.66 7.61 -34.49
C LYS A 656 8.95 7.77 -33.16
N PHE A 657 7.64 7.46 -33.11
CA PHE A 657 6.86 7.49 -31.88
C PHE A 657 7.34 6.43 -30.87
N VAL A 658 7.52 5.19 -31.32
CA VAL A 658 8.05 4.07 -30.53
C VAL A 658 9.39 4.41 -29.89
N ALA A 659 10.29 5.06 -30.64
CA ALA A 659 11.58 5.48 -30.10
C ALA A 659 11.46 6.50 -28.95
N ILE A 660 10.50 7.44 -29.03
CA ILE A 660 10.24 8.40 -27.95
C ILE A 660 9.66 7.69 -26.72
N VAL A 661 8.67 6.81 -26.92
CA VAL A 661 8.06 6.02 -25.83
C VAL A 661 9.12 5.19 -25.12
N ALA A 662 9.97 4.47 -25.87
CA ALA A 662 11.05 3.66 -25.33
C ALA A 662 12.06 4.53 -24.54
N ALA A 663 12.46 5.70 -25.07
CA ALA A 663 13.36 6.60 -24.36
C ALA A 663 12.79 7.08 -23.01
N LEU A 664 11.50 7.45 -22.97
CA LEU A 664 10.83 7.86 -21.74
C LEU A 664 10.68 6.69 -20.75
N TYR A 665 10.36 5.49 -21.23
CA TYR A 665 10.31 4.28 -20.40
C TYR A 665 11.69 3.98 -19.77
N LEU A 666 12.76 4.06 -20.58
CA LEU A 666 14.14 3.79 -20.18
C LEU A 666 14.76 4.90 -19.32
N SER A 667 14.16 6.10 -19.26
CA SER A 667 14.51 7.10 -18.24
C SER A 667 14.23 6.58 -16.81
N ARG A 668 13.36 5.57 -16.69
CA ARG A 668 12.88 4.96 -15.45
C ARG A 668 12.28 5.96 -14.46
N HIS A 669 11.85 7.12 -14.94
CA HIS A 669 11.20 8.13 -14.10
C HIS A 669 10.00 7.53 -13.35
N GLN A 670 9.10 6.88 -14.10
CA GLN A 670 7.91 6.25 -13.53
C GLN A 670 8.21 5.02 -12.67
N HIS A 671 9.25 4.24 -13.01
CA HIS A 671 9.70 3.11 -12.20
C HIS A 671 10.19 3.56 -10.82
N VAL A 672 10.94 4.65 -10.74
CA VAL A 672 11.40 5.19 -9.45
C VAL A 672 10.22 5.68 -8.60
N LEU A 673 9.22 6.32 -9.21
CA LEU A 673 7.98 6.70 -8.50
C LEU A 673 7.25 5.47 -7.95
N ALA A 674 7.17 4.39 -8.73
CA ALA A 674 6.63 3.12 -8.24
C ALA A 674 7.45 2.55 -7.06
N GLY A 675 8.78 2.64 -7.12
CA GLY A 675 9.69 2.25 -6.05
C GLY A 675 9.56 3.09 -4.78
N GLN A 676 9.20 4.37 -4.85
CA GLN A 676 8.96 5.19 -3.65
C GLN A 676 7.78 4.69 -2.79
N ASN A 677 6.88 3.89 -3.36
CA ASN A 677 5.80 3.22 -2.63
C ASN A 677 6.22 1.91 -1.93
N ALA A 678 7.37 1.36 -2.33
CA ALA A 678 7.99 0.15 -1.79
C ALA A 678 9.46 0.11 -2.27
N PRO A 679 10.42 0.75 -1.58
CA PRO A 679 11.78 0.91 -2.08
C PRO A 679 12.38 -0.43 -2.49
N GLY A 680 13.03 -0.46 -3.65
CA GLY A 680 13.52 -1.67 -4.31
C GLY A 680 12.53 -2.33 -5.28
N SER A 681 11.31 -1.79 -5.37
CA SER A 681 10.28 -2.22 -6.32
C SER A 681 10.18 -1.24 -7.50
N GLU A 682 11.33 -0.75 -7.99
CA GLU A 682 11.40 0.21 -9.11
C GLU A 682 11.10 -0.47 -10.45
N GLY A 683 9.86 -0.92 -10.62
CA GLY A 683 9.35 -1.63 -11.79
C GLY A 683 7.96 -1.14 -12.17
N LEU A 684 7.47 -1.56 -13.33
CA LEU A 684 6.07 -1.39 -13.73
C LEU A 684 5.44 -2.76 -13.90
N LYS A 685 4.27 -3.00 -13.28
CA LYS A 685 3.64 -4.32 -13.36
C LYS A 685 3.18 -4.61 -14.79
N THR A 686 3.37 -5.86 -15.24
CA THR A 686 2.88 -6.47 -16.48
C THR A 686 3.00 -5.59 -17.76
N PRO A 687 4.16 -4.97 -18.06
CA PRO A 687 4.24 -3.99 -19.16
C PRO A 687 3.94 -4.62 -20.52
N GLU A 688 4.30 -5.90 -20.73
CA GLU A 688 4.02 -6.66 -21.95
C GLU A 688 2.52 -6.79 -22.29
N TRP A 689 1.64 -6.60 -21.29
CA TRP A 689 0.19 -6.66 -21.48
C TRP A 689 -0.42 -5.30 -21.83
N TYR A 690 0.28 -4.22 -21.46
CA TYR A 690 -0.18 -2.85 -21.61
C TYR A 690 0.46 -2.15 -22.80
N LEU A 691 1.76 -2.39 -23.02
CA LEU A 691 2.52 -1.82 -24.11
C LEU A 691 2.34 -2.64 -25.38
N PRO A 692 2.20 -1.98 -26.54
CA PRO A 692 2.29 -2.61 -27.84
C PRO A 692 3.60 -3.38 -28.02
N GLN A 693 3.54 -4.50 -28.75
CA GLN A 693 4.70 -5.38 -28.93
C GLN A 693 5.91 -4.66 -29.55
N ASP A 694 5.69 -3.74 -30.49
CA ASP A 694 6.77 -2.99 -31.12
C ASP A 694 7.52 -2.05 -30.15
N ILE A 695 6.81 -1.50 -29.16
CA ILE A 695 7.42 -0.75 -28.05
C ILE A 695 8.20 -1.69 -27.13
N CYS A 696 7.63 -2.85 -26.78
CA CYS A 696 8.30 -3.85 -25.97
C CYS A 696 9.61 -4.33 -26.62
N ASP A 697 9.57 -4.62 -27.92
CA ASP A 697 10.71 -5.07 -28.71
C ASP A 697 11.80 -3.99 -28.76
N GLU A 698 11.42 -2.72 -28.94
CA GLU A 698 12.37 -1.61 -28.95
C GLU A 698 13.05 -1.40 -27.59
N ILE A 699 12.31 -1.50 -26.48
CA ILE A 699 12.87 -1.43 -25.12
C ILE A 699 13.88 -2.55 -24.90
N ASN A 700 13.50 -3.80 -25.18
CA ASN A 700 14.37 -4.96 -25.02
C ASN A 700 15.61 -4.87 -25.93
N ARG A 701 15.44 -4.36 -27.16
CA ARG A 701 16.54 -4.13 -28.11
C ARG A 701 17.54 -3.10 -27.58
N GLN A 702 17.07 -1.97 -27.04
CA GLN A 702 17.96 -0.93 -26.48
C GLN A 702 18.67 -1.39 -25.21
N LEU A 703 18.08 -2.30 -24.43
CA LEU A 703 18.69 -2.87 -23.21
C LEU A 703 19.58 -4.09 -23.46
N GLU A 704 19.58 -4.62 -24.68
CA GLU A 704 20.25 -5.86 -25.07
C GLU A 704 19.85 -7.03 -24.15
N ASP A 705 18.57 -7.07 -23.74
CA ASP A 705 18.01 -8.08 -22.84
C ASP A 705 16.55 -8.36 -23.23
N SER A 706 16.29 -9.57 -23.74
CA SER A 706 14.95 -10.00 -24.14
C SER A 706 13.98 -10.18 -22.97
N LYS A 707 14.47 -10.14 -21.73
CA LYS A 707 13.68 -10.27 -20.50
C LYS A 707 13.60 -8.97 -19.70
N ALA A 708 14.12 -7.85 -20.19
CA ALA A 708 14.16 -6.60 -19.42
C ALA A 708 12.79 -6.18 -18.87
N ILE A 709 11.75 -6.30 -19.70
CA ILE A 709 10.35 -5.99 -19.33
C ILE A 709 9.81 -6.97 -18.27
N GLN A 710 10.20 -8.24 -18.34
CA GLN A 710 9.82 -9.25 -17.33
C GLN A 710 10.52 -8.98 -16.00
N HIS A 711 11.78 -8.53 -16.04
CA HIS A 711 12.48 -8.09 -14.84
C HIS A 711 11.82 -6.85 -14.21
N ASP A 712 11.31 -5.91 -15.02
CA ASP A 712 10.56 -4.76 -14.52
C ASP A 712 9.23 -5.17 -13.86
N ASP A 713 8.50 -6.13 -14.44
CA ASP A 713 7.31 -6.70 -13.80
C ASP A 713 7.66 -7.39 -12.47
N ARG A 714 8.76 -8.15 -12.46
CA ARG A 714 9.22 -8.85 -11.28
C ARG A 714 9.56 -7.87 -10.14
N LEU A 715 10.30 -6.79 -10.42
CA LEU A 715 10.57 -5.74 -9.44
C LEU A 715 9.26 -5.07 -8.96
N ALA A 716 8.33 -4.77 -9.87
CA ALA A 716 7.05 -4.16 -9.48
C ALA A 716 6.26 -5.05 -8.52
N THR A 717 6.30 -6.37 -8.76
CA THR A 717 5.60 -7.40 -8.00
C THR A 717 6.15 -7.60 -6.59
N ASP A 718 7.45 -7.34 -6.37
CA ASP A 718 8.11 -7.40 -5.06
C ASP A 718 7.56 -6.37 -4.05
N ASN A 719 6.74 -5.41 -4.51
CA ASN A 719 6.14 -4.41 -3.66
C ASN A 719 5.26 -5.01 -2.55
N GLU A 720 4.64 -6.17 -2.75
CA GLU A 720 3.90 -6.89 -1.71
C GLU A 720 4.79 -8.02 -1.17
N VAL A 721 5.04 -8.05 0.13
CA VAL A 721 5.96 -9.06 0.74
C VAL A 721 5.56 -10.49 0.38
N LYS A 722 4.26 -10.78 0.31
CA LYS A 722 3.75 -12.12 -0.08
C LYS A 722 4.16 -12.56 -1.50
N ASN A 723 4.42 -11.61 -2.40
CA ASN A 723 4.74 -11.88 -3.80
C ASN A 723 6.26 -11.96 -4.06
N ILE A 724 7.08 -11.62 -3.05
CA ILE A 724 8.52 -11.83 -3.11
C ILE A 724 8.82 -13.33 -3.26
N PHE A 725 8.05 -14.19 -2.59
CA PHE A 725 8.34 -15.62 -2.55
C PHE A 725 7.88 -16.36 -3.80
N THR A 726 8.81 -17.05 -4.47
CA THR A 726 8.47 -18.03 -5.51
C THR A 726 8.17 -19.39 -4.89
N ASN A 727 8.91 -19.77 -3.85
CA ASN A 727 8.69 -20.98 -3.06
C ASN A 727 8.87 -20.71 -1.56
N LEU A 728 7.80 -20.24 -0.90
CA LEU A 728 7.84 -19.82 0.50
C LEU A 728 8.36 -20.92 1.47
N PRO A 729 7.93 -22.20 1.41
CA PRO A 729 8.47 -23.25 2.27
C PRO A 729 9.99 -23.44 2.22
N GLU A 730 10.65 -23.19 1.08
CA GLU A 730 12.10 -23.39 0.93
C GLU A 730 12.93 -22.33 1.64
N VAL A 731 12.37 -21.14 1.85
CA VAL A 731 13.08 -20.00 2.47
C VAL A 731 12.72 -19.77 3.93
N LEU A 732 11.66 -20.42 4.43
CA LEU A 732 11.30 -20.37 5.84
C LEU A 732 12.29 -21.19 6.68
N ILE A 733 12.67 -20.65 7.83
CA ILE A 733 13.52 -21.34 8.78
C ILE A 733 12.62 -22.17 9.70
N ALA A 734 12.94 -23.46 9.85
CA ALA A 734 12.23 -24.34 10.77
C ALA A 734 12.19 -23.75 12.19
N GLU A 735 11.02 -23.79 12.82
CA GLU A 735 10.76 -23.10 14.09
C GLU A 735 11.78 -23.44 15.19
N ASN A 736 12.04 -24.73 15.43
CA ASN A 736 12.98 -25.19 16.44
C ASN A 736 14.41 -24.73 16.15
N LYS A 737 14.84 -24.75 14.89
CA LYS A 737 16.15 -24.27 14.45
C LYS A 737 16.29 -22.77 14.71
N LEU A 738 15.24 -22.01 14.42
CA LEU A 738 15.24 -20.56 14.63
C LEU A 738 15.24 -20.20 16.11
N LYS A 739 14.36 -20.83 16.93
CA LYS A 739 14.36 -20.65 18.39
C LYS A 739 15.73 -20.94 18.98
N ALA A 740 16.32 -22.08 18.65
CA ALA A 740 17.65 -22.45 19.13
C ALA A 740 18.74 -21.44 18.72
N THR A 741 18.71 -20.96 17.48
CA THR A 741 19.64 -19.93 16.98
C THR A 741 19.51 -18.62 17.74
N LEU A 742 18.28 -18.16 17.99
CA LEU A 742 18.02 -16.90 18.68
C LEU A 742 18.33 -16.99 20.17
N THR A 743 17.97 -18.09 20.84
CA THR A 743 18.35 -18.35 22.24
C THR A 743 19.86 -18.31 22.43
N ALA A 744 20.62 -19.05 21.61
CA ALA A 744 22.07 -19.08 21.72
C ALA A 744 22.69 -17.69 21.46
N LYS A 745 22.14 -16.93 20.52
CA LYS A 745 22.56 -15.53 20.29
C LYS A 745 22.28 -14.62 21.48
N GLN A 746 21.11 -14.79 22.12
CA GLN A 746 20.72 -14.01 23.29
C GLN A 746 21.60 -14.34 24.52
N LEU A 747 21.98 -15.59 24.69
CA LEU A 747 22.93 -16.03 25.73
C LEU A 747 24.31 -15.40 25.55
N GLY A 748 24.75 -15.26 24.30
CA GLY A 748 26.10 -14.78 23.98
C GLY A 748 27.19 -15.82 24.28
N GLU A 749 28.43 -15.50 23.92
CA GLU A 749 29.54 -16.46 23.92
C GLU A 749 29.92 -16.97 25.31
N MET A 750 29.85 -16.10 26.33
CA MET A 750 30.25 -16.44 27.70
C MET A 750 29.33 -17.49 28.31
N ALA A 751 28.01 -17.23 28.32
CA ALA A 751 27.03 -18.19 28.83
C ALA A 751 26.99 -19.48 27.99
N CYS A 752 27.14 -19.37 26.67
CA CYS A 752 27.22 -20.55 25.81
C CYS A 752 28.44 -21.42 26.13
N THR A 753 29.60 -20.80 26.41
CA THR A 753 30.83 -21.51 26.78
C THR A 753 30.71 -22.20 28.13
N GLU A 754 30.04 -21.56 29.09
CA GLU A 754 29.78 -22.13 30.41
C GLU A 754 28.90 -23.38 30.31
N LEU A 755 27.75 -23.25 29.64
CA LEU A 755 26.83 -24.37 29.40
C LEU A 755 27.52 -25.51 28.64
N TYR A 756 28.26 -25.18 27.56
CA TYR A 756 28.98 -26.15 26.76
C TYR A 756 30.00 -26.91 27.60
N SER A 757 30.78 -26.22 28.42
CA SER A 757 31.82 -26.82 29.28
C SER A 757 31.23 -27.76 30.34
N ALA A 758 30.12 -27.37 30.96
CA ALA A 758 29.42 -28.20 31.92
C ALA A 758 28.79 -29.44 31.27
N LEU A 759 28.14 -29.26 30.12
CA LEU A 759 27.52 -30.35 29.36
C LEU A 759 28.56 -31.34 28.83
N PHE A 760 29.73 -30.86 28.41
CA PHE A 760 30.81 -31.71 27.88
C PHE A 760 31.25 -32.73 28.92
N LYS A 761 31.51 -32.25 30.15
CA LYS A 761 31.87 -33.11 31.29
C LYS A 761 30.78 -34.13 31.59
N LEU A 762 29.52 -33.71 31.57
CA LEU A 762 28.39 -34.59 31.88
C LEU A 762 28.18 -35.68 30.83
N THR A 763 28.20 -35.31 29.54
CA THR A 763 28.00 -36.23 28.40
C THR A 763 29.15 -37.22 28.21
N ASP A 764 30.32 -36.96 28.80
CA ASP A 764 31.42 -37.92 28.79
C ASP A 764 31.25 -39.09 29.77
N LEU A 765 30.19 -39.08 30.59
CA LEU A 765 29.79 -40.17 31.48
C LEU A 765 28.59 -40.98 30.91
N PRO A 766 28.79 -41.89 29.93
CA PRO A 766 27.69 -42.53 29.18
C PRO A 766 26.72 -43.32 30.05
N HIS A 767 27.18 -43.90 31.16
CA HIS A 767 26.36 -44.68 32.09
C HIS A 767 25.21 -43.89 32.74
N LEU A 768 25.30 -42.56 32.78
CA LEU A 768 24.22 -41.68 33.27
C LEU A 768 23.02 -41.62 32.33
N PHE A 769 23.21 -41.96 31.06
CA PHE A 769 22.19 -41.81 30.01
C PHE A 769 21.73 -43.14 29.43
N GLN A 770 22.55 -44.18 29.47
CA GLN A 770 22.23 -45.51 28.92
C GLN A 770 20.95 -46.08 29.52
N VAL A 771 19.99 -46.44 28.68
CA VAL A 771 18.74 -47.09 29.09
C VAL A 771 18.90 -48.62 29.06
N PRO A 772 18.08 -49.40 29.77
CA PRO A 772 18.06 -50.84 29.60
C PRO A 772 17.39 -51.20 28.27
N THR A 773 18.08 -51.95 27.39
CA THR A 773 17.48 -52.44 26.14
C THR A 773 16.47 -53.54 26.46
N LYS A 774 15.17 -53.24 26.40
CA LYS A 774 14.13 -54.27 26.46
C LYS A 774 13.89 -54.83 25.06
N THR A 775 14.70 -55.77 24.59
CA THR A 775 14.30 -56.56 23.41
C THR A 775 13.17 -57.51 23.80
N LYS A 776 12.11 -57.59 22.98
CA LYS A 776 10.95 -58.49 23.21
C LYS A 776 11.36 -59.96 23.41
N ILE A 777 12.53 -60.36 22.90
CA ILE A 777 13.09 -61.73 23.01
C ILE A 777 13.79 -61.97 24.36
N ALA A 778 14.35 -60.95 25.00
CA ALA A 778 15.03 -61.09 26.30
C ALA A 778 14.07 -61.43 27.45
N ARG A 779 12.78 -61.08 27.32
CA ARG A 779 11.73 -61.49 28.28
C ARG A 779 11.49 -63.00 28.32
N SER A 780 11.77 -63.74 27.25
CA SER A 780 11.48 -65.17 27.16
C SER A 780 12.67 -66.08 27.45
N LEU A 781 13.90 -65.57 27.50
CA LEU A 781 15.10 -66.43 27.58
C LEU A 781 16.08 -66.14 28.73
N ASN A 782 15.90 -65.11 29.56
CA ASN A 782 16.80 -64.85 30.71
C ASN A 782 18.30 -64.77 30.34
N ILE A 783 18.62 -64.34 29.11
CA ILE A 783 19.99 -64.16 28.64
C ILE A 783 20.33 -62.67 28.71
N PHE A 784 21.42 -62.36 29.41
CA PHE A 784 22.11 -61.07 29.60
C PHE A 784 21.43 -59.82 29.01
N THR A 785 21.01 -58.89 29.88
CA THR A 785 20.72 -57.50 29.48
C THR A 785 21.99 -56.82 28.96
N GLU A 786 22.15 -56.70 27.64
CA GLU A 786 23.09 -55.76 27.05
C GLU A 786 22.67 -54.32 27.42
N TYR A 787 23.60 -53.55 27.99
CA TYR A 787 23.40 -52.12 28.24
C TYR A 787 23.18 -51.40 26.90
N SER A 788 22.08 -50.65 26.77
CA SER A 788 21.68 -50.08 25.48
C SER A 788 22.57 -48.93 25.03
N ALA A 789 22.49 -48.65 23.73
CA ALA A 789 22.93 -47.39 23.13
C ALA A 789 22.41 -46.17 23.91
N LEU A 790 23.16 -45.07 23.86
CA LEU A 790 22.75 -43.77 24.39
C LEU A 790 21.40 -43.33 23.76
N PRO A 791 20.57 -42.54 24.46
CA PRO A 791 19.45 -41.86 23.84
C PRO A 791 19.94 -41.10 22.61
N GLU A 792 19.23 -41.21 21.50
CA GLU A 792 19.66 -40.67 20.20
C GLU A 792 20.03 -39.17 20.25
N GLY A 793 19.30 -38.37 21.05
CA GLY A 793 19.62 -36.96 21.25
C GLY A 793 20.96 -36.74 21.99
N ILE A 794 21.24 -37.51 23.04
CA ILE A 794 22.51 -37.45 23.77
C ILE A 794 23.67 -37.93 22.90
N ASP A 795 23.48 -39.00 22.12
CA ASP A 795 24.49 -39.47 21.16
C ASP A 795 24.83 -38.42 20.11
N LYS A 796 23.80 -37.77 19.53
CA LYS A 796 23.97 -36.65 18.60
C LYS A 796 24.70 -35.46 19.21
N ILE A 797 24.36 -35.09 20.45
CA ILE A 797 25.06 -34.02 21.18
C ILE A 797 26.51 -34.40 21.39
N LYS A 798 26.80 -35.61 21.89
CA LYS A 798 28.17 -36.06 22.13
C LYS A 798 28.99 -36.02 20.85
N LYS A 799 28.46 -36.54 19.73
CA LYS A 799 29.12 -36.47 18.42
C LYS A 799 29.40 -35.04 17.98
N LEU A 800 28.42 -34.15 18.11
CA LEU A 800 28.57 -32.75 17.77
C LEU A 800 29.64 -32.05 18.61
N MET A 801 29.74 -32.37 19.90
CA MET A 801 30.74 -31.77 20.79
C MET A 801 32.18 -32.22 20.50
N HIS A 802 32.36 -33.34 19.79
CA HIS A 802 33.67 -33.85 19.37
C HIS A 802 34.01 -33.48 17.92
N ASP A 803 33.07 -32.91 17.18
CA ASP A 803 33.26 -32.50 15.80
C ASP A 803 33.90 -31.09 15.76
N PRO A 804 35.14 -30.95 15.28
CA PRO A 804 35.79 -29.65 15.18
C PRO A 804 35.05 -28.70 14.23
N GLU A 805 34.34 -29.23 13.24
CA GLU A 805 33.56 -28.50 12.23
C GLU A 805 32.13 -28.17 12.69
N ALA A 806 31.77 -28.52 13.94
CA ALA A 806 30.44 -28.29 14.49
C ALA A 806 30.06 -26.81 14.64
N GLY A 807 31.00 -25.88 14.45
CA GLY A 807 30.76 -24.44 14.49
C GLY A 807 32.02 -23.67 14.85
N ASN A 808 32.04 -22.39 14.49
CA ASN A 808 33.19 -21.51 14.69
C ASN A 808 33.34 -21.04 16.15
N ASN A 809 32.26 -21.13 16.94
CA ASN A 809 32.23 -20.72 18.35
C ASN A 809 31.17 -21.51 19.14
N ASN A 810 31.10 -21.28 20.46
CA ASN A 810 30.17 -22.02 21.31
C ASN A 810 28.72 -21.57 21.13
N VAL A 811 28.46 -20.35 20.65
CA VAL A 811 27.10 -19.91 20.25
C VAL A 811 26.54 -20.80 19.14
N GLU A 812 27.30 -21.04 18.06
CA GLU A 812 26.85 -21.89 16.94
C GLU A 812 26.66 -23.35 17.37
N ARG A 813 27.59 -23.88 18.18
CA ARG A 813 27.52 -25.25 18.69
C ARG A 813 26.31 -25.42 19.62
N LEU A 814 26.09 -24.47 20.53
CA LEU A 814 24.96 -24.56 21.45
C LEU A 814 23.62 -24.41 20.73
N ALA A 815 23.53 -23.56 19.70
CA ALA A 815 22.34 -23.49 18.85
C ALA A 815 21.99 -24.86 18.27
N LYS A 816 22.97 -25.59 17.72
CA LYS A 816 22.74 -26.95 17.18
C LYS A 816 22.36 -27.95 18.28
N ILE A 817 22.96 -27.85 19.47
CA ILE A 817 22.62 -28.69 20.63
C ILE A 817 21.17 -28.45 21.07
N ILE A 818 20.76 -27.19 21.23
CA ILE A 818 19.38 -26.83 21.60
C ILE A 818 18.41 -27.32 20.52
N GLU A 819 18.72 -27.16 19.23
CA GLU A 819 17.90 -27.69 18.14
C GLU A 819 17.72 -29.22 18.24
N ILE A 820 18.78 -29.97 18.57
CA ILE A 820 18.68 -31.42 18.78
C ILE A 820 17.67 -31.74 19.89
N ILE A 821 17.66 -30.94 20.97
CA ILE A 821 16.76 -31.13 22.12
C ILE A 821 15.32 -30.73 21.81
N LEU A 822 15.10 -29.59 21.15
CA LEU A 822 13.75 -29.13 20.79
C LEU A 822 13.01 -30.09 19.85
N ASN A 823 13.76 -30.93 19.12
CA ASN A 823 13.21 -31.99 18.28
C ASN A 823 12.95 -33.31 19.02
N ARG A 824 13.11 -33.35 20.36
CA ARG A 824 12.82 -34.53 21.18
C ARG A 824 11.42 -34.44 21.80
N PRO A 825 10.76 -35.59 22.05
CA PRO A 825 9.48 -35.59 22.77
C PRO A 825 9.61 -34.90 24.13
N SER A 826 8.61 -34.16 24.56
CA SER A 826 8.63 -33.47 25.86
C SER A 826 8.71 -34.46 27.03
N THR A 827 8.05 -35.61 26.93
CA THR A 827 8.06 -36.67 27.95
C THR A 827 8.44 -38.01 27.34
N ASP A 828 9.11 -38.85 28.15
CA ASP A 828 9.44 -40.25 27.84
C ASP A 828 9.90 -40.92 29.14
N ASP A 829 9.06 -41.80 29.68
CA ASP A 829 9.26 -42.46 30.97
C ASP A 829 10.48 -43.39 30.98
N ALA A 830 11.04 -43.73 29.82
CA ALA A 830 12.26 -44.51 29.75
C ALA A 830 13.51 -43.67 30.08
N ARG A 831 13.45 -42.34 30.03
CA ARG A 831 14.62 -41.47 30.21
C ARG A 831 15.18 -41.57 31.63
N LYS A 832 16.50 -41.69 31.74
CA LYS A 832 17.21 -41.54 33.01
C LYS A 832 17.12 -40.10 33.53
N PRO A 833 17.24 -39.86 34.85
CA PRO A 833 17.19 -38.52 35.42
C PRO A 833 18.19 -37.52 34.81
N ALA A 834 19.40 -37.96 34.45
CA ALA A 834 20.37 -37.09 33.78
C ALA A 834 19.94 -36.69 32.36
N THR A 835 19.29 -37.60 31.61
CA THR A 835 18.71 -37.29 30.30
C THR A 835 17.58 -36.26 30.44
N VAL A 836 16.68 -36.48 31.40
CA VAL A 836 15.58 -35.54 31.70
C VAL A 836 16.14 -34.17 32.07
N LEU A 837 17.12 -34.13 32.99
CA LEU A 837 17.78 -32.90 33.41
C LEU A 837 18.36 -32.11 32.23
N VAL A 838 19.13 -32.76 31.34
CA VAL A 838 19.71 -32.07 30.17
C VAL A 838 18.62 -31.56 29.23
N TYR A 839 17.60 -32.38 28.95
CA TYR A 839 16.56 -32.04 27.97
C TYR A 839 15.66 -30.92 28.48
N GLU A 840 15.22 -30.98 29.73
CA GLU A 840 14.38 -29.96 30.35
C GLU A 840 15.13 -28.64 30.51
N SER A 841 16.39 -28.65 30.99
CA SER A 841 17.22 -27.45 31.12
C SER A 841 17.39 -26.72 29.79
N LEU A 842 17.76 -27.43 28.72
CA LEU A 842 17.99 -26.80 27.41
C LEU A 842 16.69 -26.39 26.72
N SER A 843 15.60 -27.14 26.89
CA SER A 843 14.28 -26.75 26.39
C SER A 843 13.75 -25.50 27.12
N GLY A 844 13.99 -25.40 28.43
CA GLY A 844 13.60 -24.26 29.26
C GLY A 844 14.25 -22.94 28.83
N LEU A 845 15.46 -22.96 28.24
CA LEU A 845 16.10 -21.76 27.67
C LEU A 845 15.31 -21.15 26.50
N CYS A 846 14.40 -21.92 25.90
CA CYS A 846 13.53 -21.48 24.81
C CYS A 846 12.09 -21.22 25.27
N GLN A 847 11.87 -21.06 26.58
CA GLN A 847 10.56 -20.78 27.17
C GLN A 847 10.57 -19.43 27.88
N VAL A 848 9.38 -18.87 28.08
CA VAL A 848 9.19 -17.66 28.89
C VAL A 848 9.61 -17.98 30.32
N THR A 849 10.59 -17.24 30.84
CA THR A 849 11.08 -17.43 32.21
C THR A 849 10.02 -17.03 33.23
N THR A 850 10.16 -17.54 34.45
CA THR A 850 9.30 -17.10 35.54
C THR A 850 9.48 -15.60 35.80
N PRO A 851 8.42 -14.87 36.20
CA PRO A 851 8.54 -13.43 36.43
C PRO A 851 9.68 -13.10 37.40
N GLY A 852 10.65 -12.32 36.93
CA GLY A 852 11.82 -11.89 37.71
C GLY A 852 13.07 -12.76 37.55
N GLN A 853 13.01 -13.92 36.88
CA GLN A 853 14.18 -14.74 36.58
C GLN A 853 14.82 -14.30 35.26
N THR A 854 16.11 -13.95 35.30
CA THR A 854 16.87 -13.61 34.08
C THR A 854 17.39 -14.88 33.39
N LEU A 855 17.79 -14.75 32.13
CA LEU A 855 18.40 -15.86 31.40
C LEU A 855 19.74 -16.28 32.03
N ASP A 856 20.51 -15.33 32.56
CA ASP A 856 21.79 -15.59 33.25
C ASP A 856 21.58 -16.34 34.57
N ASP A 857 20.52 -16.02 35.32
CA ASP A 857 20.13 -16.78 36.51
C ASP A 857 19.82 -18.23 36.15
N TYR A 858 19.05 -18.43 35.07
CA TYR A 858 18.68 -19.77 34.62
C TYR A 858 19.90 -20.56 34.10
N VAL A 859 20.83 -19.92 33.39
CA VAL A 859 22.12 -20.53 32.99
C VAL A 859 22.90 -21.00 34.22
N SER A 860 23.00 -20.15 35.24
CA SER A 860 23.71 -20.45 36.48
C SER A 860 23.10 -21.66 37.20
N GLU A 861 21.76 -21.75 37.23
CA GLU A 861 21.02 -22.90 37.79
C GLU A 861 21.32 -24.19 37.02
N ILE A 862 21.30 -24.14 35.68
CA ILE A 862 21.59 -25.27 34.80
C ILE A 862 23.03 -25.76 35.02
N THR A 863 24.01 -24.85 34.93
CA THR A 863 25.43 -25.19 35.10
C THR A 863 25.69 -25.83 36.46
N LYS A 864 25.09 -25.28 37.53
CA LYS A 864 25.19 -25.84 38.88
C LYS A 864 24.59 -27.25 38.95
N ALA A 865 23.37 -27.44 38.45
CA ALA A 865 22.69 -28.74 38.46
C ALA A 865 23.47 -29.81 37.69
N TRP A 866 24.01 -29.47 36.52
CA TRP A 866 24.83 -30.38 35.72
C TRP A 866 26.16 -30.71 36.40
N THR A 867 26.82 -29.72 37.00
CA THR A 867 28.08 -29.91 37.74
C THR A 867 27.87 -30.80 38.97
N GLU A 868 26.79 -30.60 39.73
CA GLU A 868 26.44 -31.47 40.86
C GLU A 868 26.13 -32.89 40.41
N CYS A 869 25.42 -33.07 39.29
CA CYS A 869 25.14 -34.38 38.72
C CYS A 869 26.44 -35.12 38.33
N PHE A 870 27.36 -34.42 37.67
CA PHE A 870 28.68 -34.93 37.30
C PHE A 870 29.51 -35.34 38.53
N ASN A 871 29.60 -34.47 39.54
CA ASN A 871 30.38 -34.74 40.76
C ASN A 871 29.83 -35.96 41.53
N LYS A 872 28.51 -36.05 41.72
CA LYS A 872 27.85 -37.21 42.35
C LYS A 872 28.12 -38.51 41.59
N ALA A 873 28.16 -38.46 40.26
CA ALA A 873 28.47 -39.63 39.43
C ALA A 873 29.94 -40.08 39.60
N LYS A 874 30.86 -39.12 39.64
CA LYS A 874 32.29 -39.36 39.84
C LYS A 874 32.59 -39.95 41.22
N GLU A 875 31.96 -39.42 42.27
CA GLU A 875 32.07 -39.94 43.65
C GLU A 875 31.57 -41.39 43.73
N ARG A 876 30.44 -41.72 43.09
CA ARG A 876 29.91 -43.09 43.04
C ARG A 876 30.83 -44.05 42.28
N GLN A 877 31.50 -43.59 41.22
CA GLN A 877 32.51 -44.40 40.53
C GLN A 877 33.75 -44.62 41.41
N ALA A 878 34.24 -43.57 42.08
CA ALA A 878 35.37 -43.69 43.00
C ALA A 878 35.07 -44.67 44.16
N ALA A 879 33.87 -44.58 44.75
CA ALA A 879 33.42 -45.49 45.81
C ALA A 879 33.30 -46.96 45.36
N LYS A 880 33.09 -47.23 44.07
CA LYS A 880 33.08 -48.60 43.52
C LYS A 880 34.47 -49.16 43.26
N VAL A 881 35.50 -48.30 43.15
CA VAL A 881 36.88 -48.68 42.87
C VAL A 881 37.68 -48.87 44.15
N SER A 882 37.25 -48.31 45.28
CA SER A 882 37.82 -48.58 46.61
C SER A 882 37.40 -49.98 47.10
N PRO A 883 38.33 -50.92 47.34
CA PRO A 883 38.01 -52.22 47.94
C PRO A 883 37.52 -52.03 49.38
N PRO A 884 36.66 -52.91 49.92
CA PRO A 884 36.35 -52.88 51.35
C PRO A 884 37.64 -53.10 52.15
N SER A 885 37.98 -52.15 53.02
CA SER A 885 39.07 -52.30 53.98
C SER A 885 38.75 -53.47 54.91
N SER A 886 39.48 -54.56 54.76
CA SER A 886 39.41 -55.75 55.60
C SER A 886 40.15 -55.54 56.91
N ASP A 887 39.66 -54.67 57.79
CA ASP A 887 40.18 -54.53 59.16
C ASP A 887 39.03 -54.16 60.11
N ASP A 888 38.37 -55.20 60.66
CA ASP A 888 37.89 -55.17 62.05
C ASP A 888 37.55 -56.61 62.54
N GLU A 889 38.58 -57.42 62.76
CA GLU A 889 38.52 -58.52 63.73
C GLU A 889 39.11 -58.02 65.06
N SER A 890 38.31 -57.32 65.85
CA SER A 890 38.62 -57.08 67.26
C SER A 890 38.10 -58.25 68.10
N VAL A 891 39.03 -59.16 68.40
CA VAL A 891 38.91 -60.21 69.41
C VAL A 891 38.68 -59.59 70.79
N SER A 892 37.59 -59.97 71.44
CA SER A 892 37.33 -59.73 72.85
C SER A 892 38.07 -60.78 73.71
N PRO A 893 38.88 -60.41 74.72
CA PRO A 893 39.34 -61.35 75.72
C PRO A 893 38.41 -61.31 76.95
N THR A 894 38.13 -62.50 77.48
CA THR A 894 37.51 -62.78 78.79
C THR A 894 37.97 -61.87 79.93
N MET A 895 37.02 -61.25 80.63
CA MET A 895 36.54 -61.68 81.96
C MET A 895 35.08 -61.27 82.15
#